data_AF-A0A355U3G3-F1
#
_entry.id   AF-A0A355U3G3-F1
#
_cell.length_a   1.000
_cell.length_b   1.000
_cell.length_c   1.000
_cell.angle_alpha   90.00
_cell.angle_beta   90.00
_cell.angle_gamma   90.00
#
_symmetry.space_group_name_H-M   'P 1'
#
loop_
_entity.id
_entity.type
_entity.pdbx_description
1 polymer ?
#
loop_
_entity_poly.entity_id
_entity_poly.type
_entity_poly.pdbx_seq_one_letter_code
_entity_poly.pdbx_strand_id
1 'polypeptide(L)'
;MKKKNVETPVVSENAQESVMALPPELSNSNGTKEKKKRNSLFSSALFKESLHSNRRGLSVVSIGNALIMVIIISILSTLHINSTASALADLFDNADYENTIKSGAISLYSAYDNSAEAYESFIASDNKAQNLIETEVSKVEDETLNNSVNAAKKLYDTTYSITPGDSATKENVAKSATLEVVNKTLDANGDYTEEEKSVAKSIISYYFDIYASDTSKDTKEILKLAIPEAFTDSIVSVYHLDETKRAETYTLLADAISRVYDKSEKTEEVKIDTALKLLPTLASGDTSSFIGGLCSGLEEVYAKNKDAYQKDETIRSLYVSSACQEYVIDTLSSFAYYQYLPDFTVEYKTSDLGWPIRLVGTGKYAENGNEIKEEIEVKTYNPDVFVKEKDKMGKTSNMLQKMRKEALTGEEYTASEIAEAKKEAQENIDTISLNLSNFMKSYLERKDGKNAYYDERGVNKESIASRAEKEVSEMARLTLISTYNEKHEPKISSIEEITVENSSMSGKEMMTLVKGYAASGISSYETYYSDFQENGYSLMDSNLLAMNKGSQGVMAQLPTSVDESLKEMGEMNTYGIIVGVVAFGIAALLIPMVYTILLAKSLVSEKVETGSLAFTLSTPTTRNSFIFTQGCYLLFSEVVMALALLVASIVTREIGIWSGSTDLSTSLPIVDLCLYALGNFMVALAVSGINFLASCHFNKTSESIGVGGGITIFFFICSILGLFATKAIPGTIRITMMSIFNYMTIDSLFDALAVMTQDYGTYWFKLMFLLVIAIVTYVLGGIDFKKKDLPL
;
A
#
# COMPACT_ATOMS: atom_id res chain seq x y z
N MET A 1 14.55 87.29 7.75
CA MET A 1 13.49 88.16 8.31
C MET A 1 13.12 89.23 7.28
N LYS A 2 11.82 89.48 7.09
CA LYS A 2 11.15 90.61 6.37
C LYS A 2 10.96 90.55 4.85
N LYS A 3 9.68 90.36 4.50
CA LYS A 3 8.91 90.72 3.29
C LYS A 3 9.19 92.14 2.77
N LYS A 4 9.03 92.38 1.45
CA LYS A 4 7.90 93.15 0.88
C LYS A 4 7.96 93.25 -0.67
N ASN A 5 6.75 93.29 -1.23
CA ASN A 5 6.33 93.58 -2.61
C ASN A 5 6.95 94.88 -3.19
N VAL A 6 6.84 95.15 -4.49
CA VAL A 6 5.77 95.92 -5.19
C VAL A 6 6.32 96.11 -6.65
N GLU A 7 5.60 96.06 -7.79
CA GLU A 7 4.60 97.01 -8.33
C GLU A 7 4.12 96.56 -9.74
N THR A 8 2.94 97.02 -10.13
CA THR A 8 2.25 97.00 -11.46
C THR A 8 1.72 98.44 -11.69
N PRO A 9 0.98 98.86 -12.77
CA PRO A 9 0.72 98.39 -14.16
C PRO A 9 0.68 99.58 -15.21
N VAL A 10 -0.05 99.39 -16.35
CA VAL A 10 -0.85 100.32 -17.22
C VAL A 10 -0.40 100.25 -18.71
N VAL A 11 -1.10 99.61 -19.67
CA VAL A 11 -2.45 99.76 -20.32
C VAL A 11 -2.53 100.97 -21.28
N SER A 12 -2.57 100.82 -22.61
CA SER A 12 -3.76 100.83 -23.52
C SER A 12 -3.29 101.42 -24.88
N GLU A 13 -3.90 101.32 -26.06
CA GLU A 13 -4.87 100.45 -26.75
C GLU A 13 -5.09 101.07 -28.16
N ASN A 14 -5.54 100.27 -29.15
CA ASN A 14 -6.23 100.63 -30.41
C ASN A 14 -5.44 101.25 -31.58
N ALA A 15 -5.71 100.97 -32.87
CA ALA A 15 -6.55 100.00 -33.61
C ALA A 15 -6.32 100.22 -35.14
N GLN A 16 -6.59 99.17 -35.95
CA GLN A 16 -7.01 99.17 -37.39
C GLN A 16 -6.05 99.74 -38.47
N GLU A 17 -5.97 99.30 -39.74
CA GLU A 17 -6.38 98.16 -40.58
C GLU A 17 -5.78 98.49 -41.99
N SER A 18 -5.28 97.54 -42.80
CA SER A 18 -5.45 97.53 -44.28
C SER A 18 -4.64 96.42 -44.98
N VAL A 19 -5.23 95.92 -46.06
CA VAL A 19 -4.95 94.65 -46.75
C VAL A 19 -4.15 94.89 -48.05
N MET A 20 -3.43 93.84 -48.49
CA MET A 20 -3.13 93.43 -49.88
C MET A 20 -1.74 93.72 -50.48
N ALA A 21 -0.98 92.65 -50.74
CA ALA A 21 -0.24 92.44 -52.00
C ALA A 21 0.15 90.94 -52.16
N LEU A 22 -0.12 90.40 -53.35
CA LEU A 22 0.23 89.07 -53.88
C LEU A 22 1.59 89.14 -54.66
N PRO A 23 2.15 88.03 -55.20
CA PRO A 23 3.56 87.59 -55.08
C PRO A 23 4.43 87.89 -56.33
N PRO A 24 5.65 87.32 -56.45
CA PRO A 24 6.22 87.00 -57.75
C PRO A 24 6.45 85.49 -57.98
N GLU A 25 6.26 85.09 -59.23
CA GLU A 25 6.33 83.73 -59.80
C GLU A 25 7.76 83.18 -60.02
N LEU A 26 7.80 81.84 -60.01
CA LEU A 26 8.62 80.84 -60.74
C LEU A 26 9.90 81.26 -61.52
N SER A 27 10.99 80.51 -61.26
CA SER A 27 11.90 80.08 -62.33
C SER A 27 12.36 78.62 -62.12
N ASN A 28 12.47 77.91 -63.24
CA ASN A 28 12.49 76.45 -63.40
C ASN A 28 13.81 75.73 -63.09
N SER A 29 13.65 74.40 -62.92
CA SER A 29 14.60 73.33 -63.28
C SER A 29 15.68 72.94 -62.27
N ASN A 30 15.42 71.86 -61.52
CA ASN A 30 16.14 70.59 -61.74
C ASN A 30 15.50 69.45 -60.95
N GLY A 31 15.26 68.34 -61.65
CA GLY A 31 14.52 67.18 -61.17
C GLY A 31 15.09 66.58 -59.89
N THR A 32 14.27 66.57 -58.85
CA THR A 32 14.45 65.69 -57.70
C THR A 32 13.41 64.58 -57.77
N LYS A 33 13.91 63.36 -57.89
CA LYS A 33 13.16 62.10 -57.91
C LYS A 33 12.07 62.10 -56.84
N GLU A 34 10.81 61.96 -57.23
CA GLU A 34 9.75 61.54 -56.33
C GLU A 34 10.15 60.19 -55.69
N LYS A 35 10.62 60.24 -54.45
CA LYS A 35 10.66 59.04 -53.62
C LYS A 35 9.20 58.71 -53.29
N LYS A 36 8.62 57.73 -54.01
CA LYS A 36 7.45 56.97 -53.57
C LYS A 36 7.65 56.57 -52.10
N LYS A 37 7.05 57.31 -51.17
CA LYS A 37 7.02 56.95 -49.75
C LYS A 37 6.19 55.68 -49.64
N ARG A 38 6.86 54.53 -49.49
CA ARG A 38 6.22 53.30 -49.02
C ARG A 38 5.60 53.62 -47.67
N ASN A 39 4.28 53.49 -47.57
CA ASN A 39 3.56 53.56 -46.29
C ASN A 39 3.98 52.34 -45.46
N SER A 40 5.04 52.52 -44.66
CA SER A 40 5.45 51.56 -43.64
C SER A 40 4.31 51.38 -42.63
N LEU A 41 3.92 50.14 -42.33
CA LEU A 41 2.93 49.85 -41.28
C LEU A 41 3.43 50.30 -39.91
N PHE A 42 4.74 50.30 -39.69
CA PHE A 42 5.36 50.70 -38.43
C PHE A 42 5.90 52.14 -38.50
N SER A 43 5.60 52.95 -37.49
CA SER A 43 6.13 54.32 -37.35
C SER A 43 7.13 54.39 -36.20
N SER A 44 8.42 54.54 -36.53
CA SER A 44 9.48 54.65 -35.52
C SER A 44 9.35 55.89 -34.63
N ALA A 45 8.73 56.96 -35.14
CA ALA A 45 8.48 58.18 -34.37
C ALA A 45 7.42 57.95 -33.28
N LEU A 46 6.29 57.32 -33.63
CA LEU A 46 5.22 57.02 -32.68
C LEU A 46 5.67 56.01 -31.61
N PHE A 47 6.48 55.03 -32.00
CA PHE A 47 7.05 54.08 -31.04
C PHE A 47 7.99 54.77 -30.05
N LYS A 48 8.87 55.67 -30.52
CA LYS A 48 9.79 56.43 -29.65
C LYS A 48 9.03 57.38 -28.71
N GLU A 49 7.94 57.97 -29.18
CA GLU A 49 7.06 58.81 -28.37
C GLU A 49 6.40 58.00 -27.24
N SER A 50 5.77 56.87 -27.58
CA SER A 50 5.16 55.97 -26.59
C SER A 50 6.19 55.45 -25.58
N LEU A 51 7.40 55.13 -26.04
CA LEU A 51 8.51 54.74 -25.18
C LEU A 51 8.94 55.88 -24.24
N HIS A 52 9.13 57.09 -24.76
CA HIS A 52 9.58 58.22 -23.94
C HIS A 52 8.53 58.61 -22.88
N SER A 53 7.26 58.59 -23.26
CA SER A 53 6.12 58.90 -22.39
C SER A 53 5.98 57.87 -21.25
N ASN A 54 6.17 56.58 -21.54
CA ASN A 54 5.89 55.50 -20.58
C ASN A 54 7.14 54.86 -19.95
N ARG A 55 8.37 55.30 -20.29
CA ARG A 55 9.63 54.69 -19.83
C ARG A 55 9.72 54.53 -18.31
N ARG A 56 9.28 55.54 -17.55
CA ARG A 56 9.33 55.51 -16.08
C ARG A 56 8.41 54.42 -15.52
N GLY A 57 7.18 54.33 -16.03
CA GLY A 57 6.22 53.29 -15.63
C GLY A 57 6.77 51.90 -15.93
N LEU A 58 7.26 51.69 -17.15
CA LEU A 58 7.85 50.41 -17.56
C LEU A 58 9.03 50.01 -16.67
N SER A 59 9.95 50.94 -16.36
CA SER A 59 11.09 50.64 -15.48
C SER A 59 10.68 50.32 -14.05
N VAL A 60 9.73 51.09 -13.47
CA VAL A 60 9.31 50.90 -12.08
C VAL A 60 8.57 49.58 -11.92
N VAL A 61 7.70 49.22 -12.86
CA VAL A 61 6.96 47.96 -12.85
C VAL A 61 7.90 46.77 -13.07
N SER A 62 8.82 46.86 -14.02
CA SER A 62 9.81 45.79 -14.26
C SER A 62 10.67 45.53 -13.03
N ILE A 63 11.17 46.59 -12.37
CA ILE A 63 11.97 46.48 -11.15
C ILE A 63 11.13 45.95 -9.98
N GLY A 64 9.90 46.45 -9.81
CA GLY A 64 9.00 46.01 -8.75
C GLY A 64 8.66 44.53 -8.87
N ASN A 65 8.36 44.06 -10.08
CA ASN A 65 8.04 42.66 -10.33
C ASN A 65 9.26 41.74 -10.12
N ALA A 66 10.43 42.17 -10.61
CA ALA A 66 11.70 41.50 -10.36
C ALA A 66 12.03 41.41 -8.85
N LEU A 67 11.76 42.47 -8.09
CA LEU A 67 12.03 42.53 -6.65
C LEU A 67 11.14 41.55 -5.87
N ILE A 68 9.89 41.34 -6.27
CA ILE A 68 9.03 40.30 -5.68
C ILE A 68 9.68 38.93 -5.83
N MET A 69 10.14 38.58 -7.04
CA MET A 69 10.83 37.30 -7.26
C MET A 69 12.13 37.19 -6.45
N VAL A 70 12.90 38.28 -6.37
CA VAL A 70 14.12 38.32 -5.57
C VAL A 70 13.81 38.02 -4.10
N ILE A 71 12.77 38.65 -3.53
CA ILE A 71 12.37 38.43 -2.15
C ILE A 71 11.92 36.98 -1.94
N ILE A 72 11.04 36.46 -2.80
CA ILE A 72 10.49 35.10 -2.64
C ILE A 72 11.61 34.06 -2.69
N ILE A 73 12.47 34.10 -3.71
CA ILE A 73 13.59 33.14 -3.84
C ILE A 73 14.58 33.31 -2.69
N SER A 74 14.86 34.55 -2.24
CA SER A 74 15.76 34.78 -1.10
C SER A 74 15.21 34.18 0.19
N ILE A 75 13.92 34.36 0.49
CA ILE A 75 13.27 33.74 1.66
C ILE A 75 13.34 32.22 1.55
N LEU A 76 13.01 31.66 0.38
CA LEU A 76 13.08 30.22 0.15
C LEU A 76 14.49 29.67 0.32
N SER A 77 15.53 30.40 -0.09
CA SER A 77 16.93 30.00 0.10
C SER A 77 17.38 29.93 1.57
N THR A 78 16.56 30.37 2.51
CA THR A 78 16.81 30.24 3.96
C THR A 78 15.98 29.13 4.63
N LEU A 79 15.02 28.55 3.90
CA LEU A 79 14.06 27.58 4.42
C LEU A 79 14.41 26.19 3.91
N HIS A 80 14.84 25.29 4.79
CA HIS A 80 15.07 23.87 4.49
C HIS A 80 13.74 23.09 4.39
N ILE A 81 12.79 23.54 3.55
CA ILE A 81 11.46 22.90 3.49
C ILE A 81 11.54 21.54 2.78
N ASN A 82 12.40 21.38 1.77
CA ASN A 82 12.56 20.09 1.11
C ASN A 82 13.20 19.02 2.01
N SER A 83 14.01 19.38 3.01
CA SER A 83 14.53 18.37 3.95
C SER A 83 13.39 17.73 4.77
N THR A 84 12.29 18.44 4.98
CA THR A 84 11.09 17.88 5.65
C THR A 84 10.36 16.90 4.73
N ALA A 85 10.24 17.23 3.44
CA ALA A 85 9.68 16.33 2.42
C ALA A 85 10.55 15.07 2.26
N SER A 86 11.87 15.23 2.15
CA SER A 86 12.81 14.11 2.11
C SER A 86 12.76 13.25 3.37
N ALA A 87 12.68 13.85 4.56
CA ALA A 87 12.53 13.08 5.81
C ALA A 87 11.20 12.30 5.87
N LEU A 88 10.11 12.85 5.31
CA LEU A 88 8.84 12.14 5.17
C LEU A 88 8.96 10.99 4.17
N ALA A 89 9.58 11.22 3.02
CA ALA A 89 9.83 10.18 2.02
C ALA A 89 10.68 9.04 2.60
N ASP A 90 11.79 9.37 3.27
CA ASP A 90 12.64 8.39 3.96
C ASP A 90 11.86 7.60 5.02
N LEU A 91 10.90 8.23 5.72
CA LEU A 91 10.06 7.55 6.69
C LEU A 91 9.10 6.53 6.03
N PHE A 92 8.58 6.82 4.84
CA PHE A 92 7.74 5.87 4.09
C PHE A 92 8.56 4.73 3.51
N ASP A 93 9.72 5.02 2.92
CA ASP A 93 10.65 4.00 2.43
C ASP A 93 11.05 3.05 3.58
N ASN A 94 11.31 3.61 4.77
CA ASN A 94 11.59 2.80 5.96
C ASN A 94 10.39 1.98 6.45
N ALA A 95 9.16 2.48 6.32
CA ALA A 95 7.96 1.75 6.74
C ALA A 95 7.64 0.57 5.83
N ASP A 96 7.77 0.75 4.50
CA ASP A 96 7.62 -0.34 3.53
C ASP A 96 8.72 -1.39 3.72
N TYR A 97 9.93 -0.92 4.02
CA TYR A 97 11.05 -1.77 4.37
C TYR A 97 10.82 -2.55 5.67
N GLU A 98 10.31 -1.89 6.73
CA GLU A 98 9.93 -2.54 8.00
C GLU A 98 8.94 -3.69 7.78
N ASN A 99 7.85 -3.44 7.04
CA ASN A 99 6.84 -4.45 6.71
C ASN A 99 7.46 -5.64 5.98
N THR A 100 8.31 -5.37 4.99
CA THR A 100 8.99 -6.39 4.18
C THR A 100 9.88 -7.28 5.05
N ILE A 101 10.71 -6.67 5.91
CA ILE A 101 11.62 -7.41 6.80
C ILE A 101 10.82 -8.24 7.82
N LYS A 102 9.77 -7.67 8.43
CA LYS A 102 8.91 -8.40 9.36
C LYS A 102 8.21 -9.58 8.69
N SER A 103 7.60 -9.36 7.53
CA SER A 103 6.90 -10.41 6.76
C SER A 103 7.86 -11.54 6.37
N GLY A 104 9.05 -11.21 5.88
CA GLY A 104 10.08 -12.21 5.53
C GLY A 104 10.57 -13.01 6.74
N ALA A 105 10.82 -12.34 7.87
CA ALA A 105 11.24 -12.98 9.12
C ALA A 105 10.18 -13.95 9.66
N ILE A 106 8.92 -13.48 9.70
CA ILE A 106 7.77 -14.28 10.15
C ILE A 106 7.54 -15.48 9.22
N SER A 107 7.65 -15.29 7.90
CA SER A 107 7.43 -16.37 6.92
C SER A 107 8.47 -17.48 7.04
N LEU A 108 9.76 -17.14 7.20
CA LEU A 108 10.80 -18.14 7.46
C LEU A 108 10.62 -18.82 8.81
N TYR A 109 10.39 -18.05 9.87
CA TYR A 109 10.21 -18.57 11.22
C TYR A 109 9.02 -19.54 11.30
N SER A 110 7.85 -19.11 10.83
CA SER A 110 6.64 -19.94 10.82
C SER A 110 6.80 -21.18 9.95
N ALA A 111 7.48 -21.10 8.80
CA ALA A 111 7.75 -22.28 7.97
C ALA A 111 8.61 -23.30 8.71
N TYR A 112 9.61 -22.85 9.47
CA TYR A 112 10.51 -23.70 10.24
C TYR A 112 9.83 -24.32 11.45
N ASP A 113 9.16 -23.49 12.26
CA ASP A 113 8.43 -23.92 13.46
C ASP A 113 7.33 -24.91 13.09
N ASN A 114 6.48 -24.57 12.11
CA ASN A 114 5.37 -25.43 11.70
C ASN A 114 5.86 -26.76 11.08
N SER A 115 6.94 -26.75 10.29
CA SER A 115 7.49 -27.99 9.71
C SER A 115 8.12 -28.89 10.78
N ALA A 116 8.83 -28.31 11.74
CA ALA A 116 9.43 -29.03 12.86
C ALA A 116 8.36 -29.64 13.78
N GLU A 117 7.38 -28.83 14.19
CA GLU A 117 6.27 -29.27 15.05
C GLU A 117 5.39 -30.33 14.36
N ALA A 118 5.07 -30.16 13.07
CA ALA A 118 4.33 -31.15 12.29
C ALA A 118 5.10 -32.48 12.17
N TYR A 119 6.41 -32.41 11.91
CA TYR A 119 7.28 -33.58 11.86
C TYR A 119 7.29 -34.33 13.21
N GLU A 120 7.55 -33.65 14.32
CA GLU A 120 7.60 -34.28 15.64
C GLU A 120 6.23 -34.85 16.05
N SER A 121 5.16 -34.10 15.81
CA SER A 121 3.79 -34.53 16.10
C SER A 121 3.41 -35.79 15.32
N PHE A 122 3.79 -35.87 14.03
CA PHE A 122 3.54 -37.05 13.21
C PHE A 122 4.36 -38.25 13.70
N ILE A 123 5.67 -38.09 13.91
CA ILE A 123 6.53 -39.19 14.37
C ILE A 123 6.09 -39.72 15.73
N ALA A 124 5.72 -38.84 16.66
CA ALA A 124 5.18 -39.24 17.96
C ALA A 124 3.85 -40.01 17.82
N SER A 125 2.96 -39.55 16.93
CA SER A 125 1.66 -40.19 16.67
C SER A 125 1.82 -41.56 16.01
N ASP A 126 2.72 -41.69 15.03
CA ASP A 126 3.05 -42.95 14.36
C ASP A 126 3.65 -43.97 15.34
N ASN A 127 4.65 -43.56 16.14
CA ASN A 127 5.20 -44.43 17.17
C ASN A 127 4.14 -44.88 18.19
N LYS A 128 3.24 -43.96 18.60
CA LYS A 128 2.14 -44.28 19.51
C LYS A 128 1.15 -45.29 18.90
N ALA A 129 0.80 -45.12 17.62
CA ALA A 129 -0.09 -46.04 16.91
C ALA A 129 0.54 -47.44 16.76
N GLN A 130 1.82 -47.52 16.37
CA GLN A 130 2.54 -48.80 16.28
C GLN A 130 2.63 -49.52 17.63
N ASN A 131 2.95 -48.79 18.71
CA ASN A 131 3.00 -49.35 20.06
C ASN A 131 1.63 -49.83 20.55
N LEU A 132 0.56 -49.12 20.18
CA LEU A 132 -0.82 -49.53 20.51
C LEU A 132 -1.14 -50.88 19.85
N ILE A 133 -0.85 -51.03 18.55
CA ILE A 133 -1.11 -52.27 17.81
C ILE A 133 -0.24 -53.42 18.32
N GLU A 134 1.02 -53.17 18.63
CA GLU A 134 1.92 -54.18 19.23
C GLU A 134 1.40 -54.64 20.60
N THR A 135 0.91 -53.70 21.43
CA THR A 135 0.30 -54.01 22.72
C THR A 135 -0.99 -54.80 22.54
N GLU A 136 -1.86 -54.41 21.62
CA GLU A 136 -3.11 -55.11 21.33
C GLU A 136 -2.86 -56.57 20.92
N VAL A 137 -2.01 -56.77 19.92
CA VAL A 137 -1.70 -58.10 19.39
C VAL A 137 -1.09 -58.97 20.50
N SER A 138 -0.12 -58.46 21.25
CA SER A 138 0.55 -59.24 22.30
C SER A 138 -0.38 -59.66 23.45
N LYS A 139 -1.50 -58.94 23.68
CA LYS A 139 -2.48 -59.30 24.73
C LYS A 139 -3.20 -60.62 24.49
N VAL A 140 -3.32 -61.09 23.24
CA VAL A 140 -3.99 -62.37 22.94
C VAL A 140 -3.27 -63.57 23.58
N GLU A 141 -1.94 -63.50 23.67
CA GLU A 141 -1.10 -64.55 24.28
C GLU A 141 -0.53 -64.16 25.65
N ASP A 142 -0.97 -63.04 26.23
CA ASP A 142 -0.54 -62.59 27.56
C ASP A 142 -0.95 -63.62 28.62
N GLU A 143 0.04 -64.27 29.24
CA GLU A 143 -0.19 -65.33 30.24
C GLU A 143 -0.95 -64.81 31.46
N THR A 144 -0.70 -63.56 31.87
CA THR A 144 -1.34 -62.95 33.03
C THR A 144 -2.81 -62.69 32.76
N LEU A 145 -3.13 -62.15 31.59
CA LEU A 145 -4.51 -61.96 31.13
C LEU A 145 -5.23 -63.30 31.01
N ASN A 146 -4.62 -64.29 30.35
CA ASN A 146 -5.20 -65.63 30.20
C ASN A 146 -5.52 -66.29 31.55
N ASN A 147 -4.59 -66.22 32.52
CA ASN A 147 -4.81 -66.73 33.87
C ASN A 147 -5.96 -66.00 34.58
N SER A 148 -6.03 -64.68 34.44
CA SER A 148 -7.05 -63.83 35.06
C SER A 148 -8.44 -64.09 34.48
N VAL A 149 -8.54 -64.20 33.15
CA VAL A 149 -9.78 -64.54 32.44
C VAL A 149 -10.25 -65.95 32.78
N ASN A 150 -9.33 -66.92 32.86
CA ASN A 150 -9.68 -68.29 33.27
C ASN A 150 -10.15 -68.38 34.73
N ALA A 151 -9.60 -67.55 35.63
CA ALA A 151 -10.09 -67.44 37.01
C ALA A 151 -11.50 -66.82 37.05
N ALA A 152 -11.73 -65.74 36.29
CA ALA A 152 -13.05 -65.13 36.14
C ALA A 152 -14.06 -66.09 35.52
N LYS A 153 -13.64 -66.92 34.54
CA LYS A 153 -14.48 -67.94 33.90
C LYS A 153 -15.01 -68.96 34.90
N LYS A 154 -14.17 -69.42 35.85
CA LYS A 154 -14.62 -70.32 36.93
C LYS A 154 -15.70 -69.68 37.81
N LEU A 155 -15.55 -68.40 38.12
CA LEU A 155 -16.55 -67.64 38.88
C LEU A 155 -17.86 -67.51 38.10
N TYR A 156 -17.77 -67.20 36.81
CA TYR A 156 -18.91 -67.15 35.90
C TYR A 156 -19.66 -68.48 35.85
N ASP A 157 -18.96 -69.59 35.53
CA ASP A 157 -19.56 -70.92 35.41
C ASP A 157 -20.22 -71.39 36.72
N THR A 158 -19.56 -71.10 37.86
CA THR A 158 -20.10 -71.40 39.18
C THR A 158 -21.39 -70.62 39.42
N THR A 159 -21.39 -69.31 39.19
CA THR A 159 -22.55 -68.43 39.38
C THR A 159 -23.70 -68.82 38.46
N TYR A 160 -23.40 -69.15 37.20
CA TYR A 160 -24.37 -69.63 36.22
C TYR A 160 -25.08 -70.91 36.68
N SER A 161 -24.31 -71.88 37.22
CA SER A 161 -24.84 -73.17 37.66
C SER A 161 -25.79 -73.08 38.86
N ILE A 162 -25.54 -72.13 39.77
CA ILE A 162 -26.33 -71.95 41.01
C ILE A 162 -27.49 -70.96 40.84
N THR A 163 -27.49 -70.15 39.78
CA THR A 163 -28.54 -69.15 39.53
C THR A 163 -29.82 -69.83 39.03
N PRO A 164 -30.97 -69.65 39.71
CA PRO A 164 -32.26 -70.13 39.22
C PRO A 164 -32.83 -69.19 38.14
N GLY A 165 -33.43 -69.72 37.08
CA GLY A 165 -34.03 -68.92 36.00
C GLY A 165 -33.85 -69.52 34.61
N ASP A 166 -34.31 -68.79 33.59
CA ASP A 166 -34.01 -69.08 32.18
C ASP A 166 -32.55 -68.76 31.83
N SER A 167 -32.08 -69.21 30.67
CA SER A 167 -30.67 -69.05 30.26
C SER A 167 -30.25 -67.58 30.24
N ALA A 168 -31.09 -66.68 29.73
CA ALA A 168 -30.79 -65.25 29.66
C ALA A 168 -30.64 -64.62 31.05
N THR A 169 -31.47 -65.01 32.03
CA THR A 169 -31.35 -64.55 33.42
C THR A 169 -30.06 -65.05 34.05
N LYS A 170 -29.71 -66.32 33.83
CA LYS A 170 -28.47 -66.91 34.35
C LYS A 170 -27.22 -66.27 33.76
N GLU A 171 -27.21 -66.01 32.44
CA GLU A 171 -26.12 -65.33 31.74
C GLU A 171 -25.88 -63.93 32.30
N ASN A 172 -26.95 -63.14 32.42
CA ASN A 172 -26.88 -61.78 32.93
C ASN A 172 -26.37 -61.74 34.39
N VAL A 173 -26.91 -62.57 35.28
CA VAL A 173 -26.50 -62.61 36.69
C VAL A 173 -25.05 -63.09 36.83
N ALA A 174 -24.65 -64.13 36.08
CA ALA A 174 -23.28 -64.63 36.09
C ALA A 174 -22.28 -63.60 35.56
N LYS A 175 -22.62 -62.88 34.49
CA LYS A 175 -21.80 -61.80 33.93
C LYS A 175 -21.65 -60.66 34.94
N SER A 176 -22.76 -60.14 35.47
CA SER A 176 -22.76 -59.02 36.42
C SER A 176 -21.95 -59.33 37.69
N ALA A 177 -22.14 -60.51 38.29
CA ALA A 177 -21.39 -60.91 39.48
C ALA A 177 -19.88 -61.07 39.20
N THR A 178 -19.53 -61.61 38.03
CA THR A 178 -18.13 -61.77 37.63
C THR A 178 -17.47 -60.41 37.39
N LEU A 179 -18.15 -59.51 36.68
CA LEU A 179 -17.65 -58.15 36.43
C LEU A 179 -17.52 -57.34 37.72
N GLU A 180 -18.42 -57.49 38.69
CA GLU A 180 -18.29 -56.80 39.98
C GLU A 180 -16.98 -57.20 40.71
N VAL A 181 -16.67 -58.49 40.77
CA VAL A 181 -15.45 -59.00 41.42
C VAL A 181 -14.20 -58.59 40.65
N VAL A 182 -14.23 -58.71 39.32
CA VAL A 182 -13.12 -58.31 38.43
C VAL A 182 -12.83 -56.83 38.55
N ASN A 183 -13.85 -55.97 38.43
CA ASN A 183 -13.71 -54.52 38.51
C ASN A 183 -13.10 -54.12 39.85
N LYS A 184 -13.61 -54.67 40.96
CA LYS A 184 -13.11 -54.38 42.30
C LYS A 184 -11.65 -54.82 42.50
N THR A 185 -11.23 -55.90 41.84
CA THR A 185 -9.86 -56.40 41.88
C THR A 185 -8.92 -55.50 41.06
N LEU A 186 -9.35 -55.08 39.86
CA LEU A 186 -8.60 -54.15 39.01
C LEU A 186 -8.49 -52.76 39.65
N ASP A 187 -9.56 -52.28 40.30
CA ASP A 187 -9.59 -50.99 41.00
C ASP A 187 -8.66 -50.97 42.21
N ALA A 188 -8.52 -52.10 42.89
CA ALA A 188 -7.59 -52.26 44.01
C ALA A 188 -6.13 -52.42 43.58
N ASN A 189 -5.86 -52.62 42.29
CA ASN A 189 -4.51 -52.78 41.77
C ASN A 189 -3.87 -51.42 41.47
N GLY A 190 -2.82 -51.08 42.21
CA GLY A 190 -2.06 -49.83 42.04
C GLY A 190 -1.06 -49.87 40.88
N ASP A 191 -0.80 -51.04 40.30
CA ASP A 191 0.22 -51.22 39.28
C ASP A 191 -0.26 -50.85 37.86
N TYR A 192 -1.58 -50.64 37.67
CA TYR A 192 -2.18 -50.24 36.38
C TYR A 192 -2.64 -48.78 36.39
N THR A 193 -2.46 -48.11 35.26
CA THR A 193 -3.08 -46.81 34.97
C THR A 193 -4.61 -46.93 34.84
N GLU A 194 -5.34 -45.82 35.00
CA GLU A 194 -6.80 -45.82 34.84
C GLU A 194 -7.23 -46.21 33.41
N GLU A 195 -6.42 -45.86 32.41
CA GLU A 195 -6.62 -46.27 31.01
C GLU A 195 -6.46 -47.78 30.83
N GLU A 196 -5.38 -48.36 31.37
CA GLU A 196 -5.15 -49.81 31.33
C GLU A 196 -6.25 -50.58 32.08
N LYS A 197 -6.72 -50.05 33.22
CA LYS A 197 -7.87 -50.62 33.94
C LYS A 197 -9.13 -50.58 33.07
N SER A 198 -9.41 -49.46 32.42
CA SER A 198 -10.59 -49.32 31.55
C SER A 198 -10.58 -50.33 30.39
N VAL A 199 -9.44 -50.46 29.71
CA VAL A 199 -9.25 -51.44 28.64
C VAL A 199 -9.41 -52.87 29.18
N ALA A 200 -8.77 -53.21 30.30
CA ALA A 200 -8.87 -54.54 30.91
C ALA A 200 -10.31 -54.92 31.31
N LYS A 201 -11.06 -53.98 31.91
CA LYS A 201 -12.48 -54.17 32.23
C LYS A 201 -13.31 -54.44 30.97
N SER A 202 -13.05 -53.68 29.91
CA SER A 202 -13.74 -53.82 28.63
C SER A 202 -13.45 -55.16 27.96
N ILE A 203 -12.18 -55.61 27.94
CA ILE A 203 -11.79 -56.94 27.43
C ILE A 203 -12.59 -58.04 28.15
N ILE A 204 -12.66 -57.98 29.48
CA ILE A 204 -13.34 -59.02 30.27
C ILE A 204 -14.86 -58.98 30.03
N SER A 205 -15.45 -57.78 29.89
CA SER A 205 -16.87 -57.66 29.54
C SER A 205 -17.19 -58.30 28.20
N TYR A 206 -16.46 -57.94 27.14
CA TYR A 206 -16.65 -58.51 25.80
C TYR A 206 -16.35 -60.01 25.75
N TYR A 207 -15.34 -60.47 26.51
CA TYR A 207 -15.04 -61.90 26.63
C TYR A 207 -16.27 -62.69 27.12
N PHE A 208 -16.96 -62.20 28.16
CA PHE A 208 -18.14 -62.89 28.69
C PHE A 208 -19.37 -62.75 27.82
N ASP A 209 -19.51 -61.66 27.05
CA ASP A 209 -20.57 -61.56 26.03
C ASP A 209 -20.43 -62.64 24.96
N ILE A 210 -19.20 -62.85 24.48
CA ILE A 210 -18.91 -63.86 23.46
C ILE A 210 -18.99 -65.27 24.07
N TYR A 211 -18.44 -65.49 25.26
CA TYR A 211 -18.49 -66.80 25.94
C TYR A 211 -19.92 -67.26 26.23
N ALA A 212 -20.80 -66.34 26.63
CA ALA A 212 -22.22 -66.63 26.85
C ALA A 212 -22.91 -67.07 25.54
N SER A 213 -22.53 -66.48 24.40
CA SER A 213 -23.10 -66.81 23.09
C SER A 213 -22.61 -68.14 22.52
N ASP A 214 -21.36 -68.54 22.81
CA ASP A 214 -20.76 -69.78 22.33
C ASP A 214 -19.70 -70.32 23.32
N THR A 215 -20.13 -71.22 24.18
CA THR A 215 -19.29 -71.85 25.21
C THR A 215 -18.29 -72.86 24.66
N SER A 216 -18.36 -73.19 23.36
CA SER A 216 -17.46 -74.17 22.73
C SER A 216 -16.10 -73.59 22.33
N LYS A 217 -15.99 -72.26 22.23
CA LYS A 217 -14.74 -71.57 21.91
C LYS A 217 -13.75 -71.62 23.05
N ASP A 218 -12.47 -71.78 22.72
CA ASP A 218 -11.40 -71.66 23.71
C ASP A 218 -11.16 -70.19 24.09
N THR A 219 -10.45 -69.97 25.21
CA THR A 219 -10.18 -68.63 25.74
C THR A 219 -9.44 -67.75 24.72
N LYS A 220 -8.55 -68.34 23.90
CA LYS A 220 -7.75 -67.61 22.92
C LYS A 220 -8.60 -67.12 21.76
N GLU A 221 -9.47 -67.98 21.22
CA GLU A 221 -10.41 -67.66 20.14
C GLU A 221 -11.41 -66.58 20.55
N ILE A 222 -11.81 -66.55 21.82
CA ILE A 222 -12.66 -65.46 22.36
C ILE A 222 -11.86 -64.17 22.52
N LEU A 223 -10.63 -64.23 23.03
CA LEU A 223 -9.78 -63.04 23.20
C LEU A 223 -9.42 -62.37 21.87
N LYS A 224 -9.23 -63.13 20.78
CA LYS A 224 -9.06 -62.58 19.43
C LYS A 224 -10.21 -61.66 18.98
N LEU A 225 -11.41 -61.89 19.50
CA LEU A 225 -12.61 -61.10 19.18
C LEU A 225 -12.88 -60.00 20.22
N ALA A 226 -12.60 -60.27 21.51
CA ALA A 226 -12.87 -59.34 22.60
C ALA A 226 -11.86 -58.19 22.70
N ILE A 227 -10.59 -58.44 22.35
CA ILE A 227 -9.51 -57.44 22.46
C ILE A 227 -9.71 -56.27 21.47
N PRO A 228 -10.01 -56.49 20.17
CA PRO A 228 -10.24 -55.40 19.24
C PRO A 228 -11.42 -54.49 19.63
N GLU A 229 -12.50 -55.05 20.17
CA GLU A 229 -13.64 -54.27 20.68
C GLU A 229 -13.20 -53.34 21.82
N ALA A 230 -12.47 -53.87 22.81
CA ALA A 230 -12.03 -53.09 23.96
C ALA A 230 -11.04 -51.98 23.60
N PHE A 231 -10.09 -52.25 22.69
CA PHE A 231 -9.18 -51.24 22.20
C PHE A 231 -9.88 -50.19 21.33
N THR A 232 -10.84 -50.61 20.50
CA THR A 232 -11.68 -49.68 19.70
C THR A 232 -12.42 -48.72 20.61
N ASP A 233 -13.09 -49.21 21.66
CA ASP A 233 -13.82 -48.33 22.58
C ASP A 233 -12.89 -47.34 23.31
N SER A 234 -11.67 -47.76 23.65
CA SER A 234 -10.65 -46.88 24.22
C SER A 234 -10.27 -45.76 23.24
N ILE A 235 -10.00 -46.11 21.98
CA ILE A 235 -9.66 -45.14 20.93
C ILE A 235 -10.84 -44.19 20.67
N VAL A 236 -12.06 -44.71 20.55
CA VAL A 236 -13.28 -43.91 20.33
C VAL A 236 -13.50 -42.92 21.48
N SER A 237 -13.23 -43.34 22.71
CA SER A 237 -13.32 -42.47 23.89
C SER A 237 -12.29 -41.34 23.85
N VAL A 238 -11.04 -41.64 23.47
CA VAL A 238 -9.93 -40.68 23.44
C VAL A 238 -10.05 -39.68 22.28
N TYR A 239 -10.44 -40.14 21.10
CA TYR A 239 -10.49 -39.32 19.88
C TYR A 239 -11.91 -38.86 19.50
N HIS A 240 -12.92 -39.18 20.31
CA HIS A 240 -14.33 -38.83 20.10
C HIS A 240 -14.83 -39.18 18.69
N LEU A 241 -14.54 -40.41 18.24
CA LEU A 241 -14.87 -40.88 16.89
C LEU A 241 -16.37 -41.12 16.71
N ASP A 242 -16.88 -40.85 15.51
CA ASP A 242 -18.26 -41.21 15.13
C ASP A 242 -18.44 -42.71 14.88
N GLU A 243 -19.69 -43.17 14.67
CA GLU A 243 -19.99 -44.59 14.46
C GLU A 243 -19.31 -45.19 13.21
N THR A 244 -19.09 -44.39 12.18
CA THR A 244 -18.45 -44.85 10.94
C THR A 244 -16.97 -45.11 11.19
N LYS A 245 -16.28 -44.13 11.78
CA LYS A 245 -14.87 -44.23 12.16
C LYS A 245 -14.64 -45.29 13.23
N ARG A 246 -15.60 -45.52 14.13
CA ARG A 246 -15.58 -46.65 15.08
C ARG A 246 -15.55 -47.99 14.35
N ALA A 247 -16.44 -48.19 13.37
CA ALA A 247 -16.48 -49.44 12.61
C ALA A 247 -15.20 -49.68 11.78
N GLU A 248 -14.67 -48.63 11.16
CA GLU A 248 -13.39 -48.68 10.44
C GLU A 248 -12.23 -49.04 11.39
N THR A 249 -12.16 -48.39 12.56
CA THR A 249 -11.15 -48.67 13.59
C THR A 249 -11.21 -50.13 14.03
N TYR A 250 -12.40 -50.63 14.39
CA TYR A 250 -12.58 -52.03 14.77
C TYR A 250 -12.10 -52.98 13.67
N THR A 251 -12.44 -52.70 12.41
CA THR A 251 -12.05 -53.53 11.27
C THR A 251 -10.53 -53.62 11.14
N LEU A 252 -9.82 -52.50 11.30
CA LEU A 252 -8.35 -52.45 11.22
C LEU A 252 -7.69 -53.23 12.36
N LEU A 253 -8.17 -53.06 13.60
CA LEU A 253 -7.63 -53.74 14.78
C LEU A 253 -7.90 -55.26 14.72
N ALA A 254 -9.12 -55.66 14.35
CA ALA A 254 -9.47 -57.06 14.20
C ALA A 254 -8.68 -57.75 13.07
N ASP A 255 -8.47 -57.07 11.92
CA ASP A 255 -7.61 -57.60 10.86
C ASP A 255 -6.15 -57.74 11.31
N ALA A 256 -5.64 -56.81 12.13
CA ALA A 256 -4.28 -56.93 12.69
C ALA A 256 -4.11 -58.20 13.52
N ILE A 257 -5.05 -58.50 14.42
CA ILE A 257 -5.04 -59.75 15.19
C ILE A 257 -5.11 -60.98 14.28
N SER A 258 -6.01 -60.97 13.29
CA SER A 258 -6.17 -62.11 12.37
C SER A 258 -4.91 -62.33 11.52
N ARG A 259 -4.25 -61.26 11.06
CA ARG A 259 -3.01 -61.36 10.29
C ARG A 259 -1.87 -61.98 11.08
N VAL A 260 -1.74 -61.64 12.36
CA VAL A 260 -0.70 -62.23 13.22
C VAL A 260 -1.04 -63.67 13.59
N TYR A 261 -2.25 -63.95 14.07
CA TYR A 261 -2.57 -65.25 14.66
C TYR A 261 -3.17 -66.28 13.71
N ASP A 262 -3.87 -65.85 12.66
CA ASP A 262 -4.50 -66.76 11.70
C ASP A 262 -3.68 -66.87 10.40
N LYS A 263 -3.04 -65.78 9.96
CA LYS A 263 -2.20 -65.76 8.75
C LYS A 263 -0.69 -65.88 9.03
N SER A 264 -0.27 -65.86 10.29
CA SER A 264 1.14 -65.99 10.70
C SER A 264 2.08 -64.92 10.10
N GLU A 265 1.57 -63.71 9.87
CA GLU A 265 2.38 -62.56 9.48
C GLU A 265 3.23 -62.05 10.66
N LYS A 266 4.38 -61.43 10.37
CA LYS A 266 5.26 -60.88 11.42
C LYS A 266 4.61 -59.66 12.08
N THR A 267 4.58 -59.62 13.42
CA THR A 267 4.06 -58.48 14.20
C THR A 267 4.69 -57.14 13.78
N GLU A 268 5.99 -57.11 13.49
CA GLU A 268 6.70 -55.92 13.00
C GLU A 268 6.16 -55.39 11.66
N GLU A 269 5.66 -56.25 10.78
CA GLU A 269 5.06 -55.82 9.51
C GLU A 269 3.61 -55.39 9.70
N VAL A 270 2.87 -56.10 10.56
CA VAL A 270 1.45 -55.79 10.83
C VAL A 270 1.31 -54.45 11.57
N LYS A 271 2.16 -54.17 12.58
CA LYS A 271 2.05 -52.92 13.34
C LYS A 271 2.29 -51.67 12.50
N ILE A 272 3.24 -51.72 11.55
CA ILE A 272 3.52 -50.60 10.64
C ILE A 272 2.36 -50.41 9.67
N ASP A 273 1.92 -51.49 9.00
CA ASP A 273 0.85 -51.42 7.99
C ASP A 273 -0.49 -50.99 8.60
N THR A 274 -0.83 -51.52 9.78
CA THR A 274 -2.06 -51.12 10.48
C THR A 274 -1.96 -49.71 11.04
N ALA A 275 -0.80 -49.27 11.53
CA ALA A 275 -0.63 -47.90 12.06
C ALA A 275 -0.85 -46.84 10.97
N LEU A 276 -0.27 -47.04 9.78
CA LEU A 276 -0.44 -46.12 8.65
C LEU A 276 -1.90 -46.01 8.18
N LYS A 277 -2.70 -47.08 8.33
CA LYS A 277 -4.13 -47.07 8.02
C LYS A 277 -4.99 -46.51 9.16
N LEU A 278 -4.51 -46.61 10.39
CA LEU A 278 -5.20 -46.13 11.58
C LEU A 278 -5.04 -44.61 11.73
N LEU A 279 -3.84 -44.05 11.54
CA LEU A 279 -3.60 -42.60 11.73
C LEU A 279 -4.58 -41.69 10.96
N PRO A 280 -4.93 -41.94 9.69
CA PRO A 280 -5.91 -41.14 8.97
C PRO A 280 -7.32 -41.19 9.57
N THR A 281 -7.74 -42.32 10.16
CA THR A 281 -9.07 -42.43 10.79
C THR A 281 -9.13 -41.62 12.08
N LEU A 282 -8.01 -41.56 12.81
CA LEU A 282 -7.84 -40.78 14.05
C LEU A 282 -7.73 -39.28 13.78
N ALA A 283 -7.30 -38.87 12.59
CA ALA A 283 -7.21 -37.45 12.24
C ALA A 283 -8.60 -36.79 12.17
N SER A 284 -8.70 -35.55 12.66
CA SER A 284 -9.91 -34.74 12.66
C SER A 284 -9.64 -33.35 12.10
N GLY A 285 -10.68 -32.70 11.56
CA GLY A 285 -10.59 -31.35 11.01
C GLY A 285 -9.77 -31.25 9.73
N ASP A 286 -9.13 -30.10 9.54
CA ASP A 286 -8.46 -29.69 8.28
C ASP A 286 -7.18 -30.50 7.96
N THR A 287 -6.59 -31.17 8.96
CA THR A 287 -5.35 -31.96 8.79
C THR A 287 -5.58 -33.38 8.30
N SER A 288 -6.83 -33.86 8.28
CA SER A 288 -7.15 -35.25 7.89
C SER A 288 -6.69 -35.58 6.46
N SER A 289 -6.83 -34.63 5.53
CA SER A 289 -6.37 -34.79 4.14
C SER A 289 -4.85 -34.92 4.05
N PHE A 290 -4.12 -34.07 4.77
CA PHE A 290 -2.66 -34.10 4.85
C PHE A 290 -2.16 -35.42 5.46
N ILE A 291 -2.70 -35.82 6.62
CA ILE A 291 -2.32 -37.07 7.29
C ILE A 291 -2.62 -38.28 6.40
N GLY A 292 -3.78 -38.30 5.72
CA GLY A 292 -4.14 -39.35 4.77
C GLY A 292 -3.16 -39.46 3.60
N GLY A 293 -2.80 -38.33 2.97
CA GLY A 293 -1.83 -38.28 1.88
C GLY A 293 -0.42 -38.70 2.32
N LEU A 294 0.02 -38.21 3.49
CA LEU A 294 1.31 -38.56 4.08
C LEU A 294 1.38 -40.07 4.37
N CYS A 295 0.37 -40.63 5.03
CA CYS A 295 0.33 -42.07 5.33
C CYS A 295 0.30 -42.91 4.06
N SER A 296 -0.52 -42.55 3.07
CA SER A 296 -0.59 -43.28 1.78
C SER A 296 0.76 -43.34 1.07
N GLY A 297 1.50 -42.22 1.04
CA GLY A 297 2.81 -42.24 0.42
C GLY A 297 3.88 -42.93 1.27
N LEU A 298 3.77 -42.92 2.61
CA LEU A 298 4.59 -43.76 3.48
C LEU A 298 4.33 -45.25 3.23
N GLU A 299 3.08 -45.65 3.00
CA GLU A 299 2.74 -47.03 2.62
C GLU A 299 3.43 -47.43 1.32
N GLU A 300 3.47 -46.55 0.31
CA GLU A 300 4.20 -46.80 -0.95
C GLU A 300 5.71 -46.93 -0.73
N VAL A 301 6.30 -46.07 0.10
CA VAL A 301 7.73 -46.12 0.46
C VAL A 301 8.05 -47.42 1.18
N TYR A 302 7.20 -47.81 2.14
CA TYR A 302 7.32 -49.05 2.89
C TYR A 302 7.19 -50.28 1.98
N ALA A 303 6.20 -50.28 1.07
CA ALA A 303 5.95 -51.38 0.15
C ALA A 303 7.10 -51.65 -0.83
N LYS A 304 7.91 -50.63 -1.18
CA LYS A 304 9.07 -50.77 -2.07
C LYS A 304 10.18 -51.64 -1.48
N ASN A 305 10.48 -51.49 -0.18
CA ASN A 305 11.51 -52.27 0.50
C ASN A 305 11.30 -52.30 2.02
N LYS A 306 10.47 -53.24 2.48
CA LYS A 306 10.13 -53.43 3.90
C LYS A 306 11.36 -53.62 4.81
N ASP A 307 12.32 -54.43 4.37
CA ASP A 307 13.53 -54.74 5.16
C ASP A 307 14.43 -53.52 5.35
N ALA A 308 14.54 -52.65 4.34
CA ALA A 308 15.30 -51.42 4.46
C ALA A 308 14.60 -50.42 5.37
N TYR A 309 13.28 -50.24 5.20
CA TYR A 309 12.48 -49.33 6.03
C TYR A 309 12.56 -49.65 7.52
N GLN A 310 12.53 -50.94 7.89
CA GLN A 310 12.64 -51.38 9.28
C GLN A 310 14.05 -51.20 9.89
N LYS A 311 15.10 -51.19 9.06
CA LYS A 311 16.50 -51.10 9.53
C LYS A 311 17.02 -49.68 9.57
N ASP A 312 16.45 -48.80 8.77
CA ASP A 312 16.92 -47.43 8.58
C ASP A 312 15.78 -46.43 8.79
N GLU A 313 15.71 -45.89 10.01
CA GLU A 313 14.72 -44.88 10.39
C GLU A 313 14.82 -43.60 9.54
N THR A 314 15.97 -43.35 8.90
CA THR A 314 16.14 -42.16 8.04
C THR A 314 15.22 -42.18 6.83
N ILE A 315 14.82 -43.36 6.34
CA ILE A 315 13.87 -43.50 5.22
C ILE A 315 12.52 -42.89 5.59
N ARG A 316 12.01 -43.23 6.78
CA ARG A 316 10.78 -42.66 7.33
C ARG A 316 10.95 -41.16 7.57
N SER A 317 12.03 -40.77 8.27
CA SER A 317 12.27 -39.38 8.65
C SER A 317 12.39 -38.43 7.45
N LEU A 318 13.09 -38.83 6.39
CA LEU A 318 13.25 -38.02 5.19
C LEU A 318 11.93 -37.85 4.43
N TYR A 319 11.11 -38.90 4.34
CA TYR A 319 9.82 -38.82 3.69
C TYR A 319 8.85 -37.92 4.47
N VAL A 320 8.69 -38.16 5.78
CA VAL A 320 7.82 -37.34 6.66
C VAL A 320 8.26 -35.89 6.61
N SER A 321 9.56 -35.61 6.71
CA SER A 321 10.11 -34.26 6.60
C SER A 321 9.77 -33.61 5.26
N SER A 322 9.88 -34.34 4.15
CA SER A 322 9.56 -33.79 2.82
C SER A 322 8.06 -33.49 2.69
N ALA A 323 7.19 -34.39 3.17
CA ALA A 323 5.75 -34.20 3.15
C ALA A 323 5.30 -33.01 4.03
N CYS A 324 5.89 -32.85 5.22
CA CYS A 324 5.62 -31.69 6.08
C CYS A 324 6.04 -30.37 5.42
N GLN A 325 7.21 -30.35 4.77
CA GLN A 325 7.68 -29.16 4.04
C GLN A 325 6.73 -28.81 2.88
N GLU A 326 6.33 -29.79 2.08
CA GLU A 326 5.39 -29.60 0.98
C GLU A 326 4.06 -29.03 1.48
N TYR A 327 3.50 -29.60 2.55
CA TYR A 327 2.26 -29.10 3.16
C TYR A 327 2.38 -27.64 3.64
N VAL A 328 3.49 -27.28 4.29
CA VAL A 328 3.73 -25.91 4.76
C VAL A 328 3.90 -24.94 3.58
N ILE A 329 4.63 -25.33 2.54
CA ILE A 329 4.83 -24.51 1.35
C ILE A 329 3.53 -24.35 0.54
N ASP A 330 2.73 -25.40 0.39
CA ASP A 330 1.42 -25.33 -0.27
C ASP A 330 0.46 -24.43 0.52
N THR A 331 0.46 -24.56 1.84
CA THR A 331 -0.34 -23.69 2.72
C THR A 331 0.06 -22.23 2.55
N LEU A 332 1.36 -21.93 2.58
CA LEU A 332 1.88 -20.58 2.33
C LEU A 332 1.50 -20.07 0.94
N SER A 333 1.66 -20.90 -0.09
CA SER A 333 1.36 -20.58 -1.49
C SER A 333 -0.12 -20.28 -1.71
N SER A 334 -1.01 -20.88 -0.91
CA SER A 334 -2.46 -20.66 -0.98
C SER A 334 -2.88 -19.23 -0.63
N PHE A 335 -2.06 -18.49 0.13
CA PHE A 335 -2.39 -17.14 0.57
C PHE A 335 -1.34 -16.07 0.26
N ALA A 336 -0.06 -16.41 0.08
CA ALA A 336 1.02 -15.42 -0.06
C ALA A 336 0.79 -14.44 -1.22
N TYR A 337 0.14 -14.89 -2.30
CA TYR A 337 -0.17 -14.03 -3.45
C TYR A 337 -1.12 -12.86 -3.15
N TYR A 338 -1.91 -12.94 -2.08
CA TYR A 338 -2.78 -11.83 -1.69
C TYR A 338 -2.00 -10.57 -1.31
N GLN A 339 -0.73 -10.68 -0.89
CA GLN A 339 0.10 -9.51 -0.59
C GLN A 339 0.40 -8.68 -1.86
N TYR A 340 0.52 -9.33 -3.02
CA TYR A 340 0.84 -8.71 -4.32
C TYR A 340 -0.41 -8.27 -5.10
N LEU A 341 -1.61 -8.55 -4.59
CA LEU A 341 -2.84 -8.05 -5.20
C LEU A 341 -3.01 -6.54 -4.97
N PRO A 342 -3.67 -5.82 -5.90
CA PRO A 342 -3.90 -4.38 -5.77
C PRO A 342 -4.60 -4.00 -4.47
N ASP A 343 -4.12 -2.94 -3.83
CA ASP A 343 -4.74 -2.37 -2.63
C ASP A 343 -6.06 -1.65 -2.93
N PHE A 344 -6.95 -1.62 -1.94
CA PHE A 344 -8.16 -0.80 -1.95
C PHE A 344 -8.44 -0.19 -0.57
N THR A 345 -9.23 0.88 -0.54
CA THR A 345 -9.60 1.54 0.72
C THR A 345 -10.76 0.81 1.39
N VAL A 346 -10.56 0.40 2.63
CA VAL A 346 -11.58 -0.25 3.46
C VAL A 346 -12.28 0.82 4.30
N GLU A 347 -13.51 1.18 3.91
CA GLU A 347 -14.33 2.21 4.60
C GLU A 347 -15.18 1.66 5.76
N TYR A 348 -15.08 0.36 6.04
CA TYR A 348 -15.91 -0.33 7.01
C TYR A 348 -15.05 -1.01 8.08
N LYS A 349 -15.60 -1.16 9.28
CA LYS A 349 -14.99 -2.04 10.28
C LYS A 349 -15.04 -3.48 9.79
N THR A 350 -13.98 -4.22 10.07
CA THR A 350 -13.88 -5.63 9.76
C THR A 350 -13.58 -6.46 11.01
N SER A 351 -13.98 -7.73 10.98
CA SER A 351 -13.53 -8.72 11.96
C SER A 351 -12.03 -8.97 11.84
N ASP A 352 -11.47 -9.73 12.76
CA ASP A 352 -10.06 -10.13 12.71
C ASP A 352 -9.71 -10.83 11.40
N LEU A 353 -10.62 -11.65 10.85
CA LEU A 353 -10.48 -12.36 9.57
C LEU A 353 -10.76 -11.47 8.33
N GLY A 354 -10.98 -10.17 8.52
CA GLY A 354 -11.18 -9.21 7.44
C GLY A 354 -12.60 -9.15 6.86
N TRP A 355 -13.58 -9.82 7.49
CA TRP A 355 -14.99 -9.75 7.04
C TRP A 355 -15.66 -8.46 7.48
N PRO A 356 -16.54 -7.84 6.68
CA PRO A 356 -17.31 -6.69 7.15
C PRO A 356 -18.24 -7.11 8.30
N ILE A 357 -18.38 -6.23 9.30
CA ILE A 357 -19.22 -6.49 10.48
C ILE A 357 -20.52 -5.69 10.44
N ARG A 358 -21.58 -6.27 11.04
CA ARG A 358 -22.82 -5.57 11.41
C ARG A 358 -23.08 -5.71 12.90
N LEU A 359 -23.73 -4.71 13.49
CA LEU A 359 -24.10 -4.74 14.91
C LEU A 359 -25.53 -5.27 15.09
N VAL A 360 -25.70 -6.30 15.91
CA VAL A 360 -27.01 -6.86 16.28
C VAL A 360 -27.24 -6.67 17.78
N GLY A 361 -28.45 -6.25 18.16
CA GLY A 361 -28.83 -6.07 19.57
C GLY A 361 -28.95 -7.41 20.29
N THR A 362 -28.30 -7.54 21.45
CA THR A 362 -28.30 -8.78 22.24
C THR A 362 -29.48 -8.89 23.22
N GLY A 363 -30.31 -7.85 23.35
CA GLY A 363 -31.35 -7.75 24.37
C GLY A 363 -30.84 -7.57 25.80
N LYS A 364 -29.51 -7.51 26.03
CA LYS A 364 -28.88 -7.19 27.31
C LYS A 364 -28.48 -5.72 27.33
N TYR A 365 -28.63 -5.04 28.46
CA TYR A 365 -28.33 -3.62 28.60
C TYR A 365 -27.18 -3.41 29.60
N ALA A 366 -26.22 -2.56 29.24
CA ALA A 366 -25.15 -2.16 30.15
C ALA A 366 -25.68 -1.20 31.23
N GLU A 367 -24.91 -0.95 32.29
CA GLU A 367 -25.33 -0.09 33.42
C GLU A 367 -25.69 1.35 32.99
N ASN A 368 -25.18 1.80 31.84
CA ASN A 368 -25.50 3.10 31.24
C ASN A 368 -26.81 3.10 30.43
N GLY A 369 -27.57 1.99 30.41
CA GLY A 369 -28.83 1.85 29.70
C GLY A 369 -28.70 1.56 28.19
N ASN A 370 -27.49 1.45 27.65
CA ASN A 370 -27.28 1.10 26.24
C ASN A 370 -27.38 -0.41 26.05
N GLU A 371 -28.07 -0.84 25.00
CA GLU A 371 -28.11 -2.25 24.60
C GLU A 371 -26.70 -2.69 24.18
N ILE A 372 -26.23 -3.79 24.77
CA ILE A 372 -25.01 -4.46 24.37
C ILE A 372 -25.26 -5.02 22.96
N LYS A 373 -24.40 -4.62 22.02
CA LYS A 373 -24.47 -5.08 20.63
C LYS A 373 -23.37 -6.10 20.39
N GLU A 374 -23.70 -7.12 19.62
CA GLU A 374 -22.77 -8.14 19.16
C GLU A 374 -22.37 -7.86 17.71
N GLU A 375 -21.11 -8.09 17.39
CA GLU A 375 -20.56 -7.94 16.05
C GLU A 375 -20.72 -9.25 15.29
N ILE A 376 -21.43 -9.21 14.16
CA ILE A 376 -21.66 -10.39 13.31
C ILE A 376 -21.02 -10.15 11.94
N GLU A 377 -20.25 -11.11 11.46
CA GLU A 377 -19.64 -11.11 10.14
C GLU A 377 -20.69 -11.21 9.03
N VAL A 378 -20.50 -10.44 7.96
CA VAL A 378 -21.33 -10.47 6.77
C VAL A 378 -20.52 -11.02 5.60
N LYS A 379 -20.91 -12.18 5.08
CA LYS A 379 -20.17 -12.88 4.02
C LYS A 379 -20.54 -12.45 2.59
N THR A 380 -21.56 -11.60 2.45
CA THR A 380 -22.08 -11.14 1.16
C THR A 380 -22.11 -9.62 1.15
N TYR A 381 -21.76 -9.03 0.01
CA TYR A 381 -21.75 -7.58 -0.14
C TYR A 381 -23.12 -6.97 0.19
N ASN A 382 -23.19 -6.19 1.26
CA ASN A 382 -24.37 -5.50 1.72
C ASN A 382 -23.96 -4.23 2.50
N PRO A 383 -23.60 -3.13 1.81
CA PRO A 383 -23.02 -1.94 2.43
C PRO A 383 -23.98 -1.23 3.40
N ASP A 384 -25.29 -1.47 3.30
CA ASP A 384 -26.31 -0.83 4.15
C ASP A 384 -26.28 -1.34 5.59
N VAL A 385 -25.79 -2.56 5.82
CA VAL A 385 -25.70 -3.17 7.16
C VAL A 385 -24.31 -3.06 7.77
N PHE A 386 -23.31 -2.62 6.99
CA PHE A 386 -21.92 -2.55 7.45
C PHE A 386 -21.73 -1.41 8.44
N VAL A 387 -20.90 -1.65 9.45
CA VAL A 387 -20.43 -0.59 10.35
C VAL A 387 -19.40 0.25 9.62
N LYS A 388 -19.77 1.47 9.23
CA LYS A 388 -18.84 2.43 8.61
C LYS A 388 -17.76 2.86 9.60
N GLU A 389 -16.55 2.99 9.11
CA GLU A 389 -15.50 3.73 9.81
C GLU A 389 -15.90 5.21 9.96
N LYS A 390 -15.34 5.88 10.97
CA LYS A 390 -15.58 7.33 11.13
C LYS A 390 -15.08 8.08 9.89
N ASP A 391 -15.76 9.16 9.51
CA ASP A 391 -15.53 9.90 8.27
C ASP A 391 -14.04 10.09 7.93
N LYS A 392 -13.62 9.56 6.77
CA LYS A 392 -12.24 9.57 6.23
C LYS A 392 -11.18 8.78 7.02
N MET A 393 -11.60 7.89 7.93
CA MET A 393 -10.70 6.98 8.66
C MET A 393 -10.55 5.59 8.04
N GLY A 394 -11.00 5.41 6.78
CA GLY A 394 -10.75 4.18 6.04
C GLY A 394 -9.24 3.90 5.92
N LYS A 395 -8.88 2.62 5.91
CA LYS A 395 -7.49 2.15 5.88
C LYS A 395 -7.22 1.37 4.62
N THR A 396 -5.95 1.35 4.21
CA THR A 396 -5.51 0.54 3.08
C THR A 396 -5.70 -0.93 3.41
N SER A 397 -6.25 -1.70 2.46
CA SER A 397 -6.60 -3.10 2.66
C SER A 397 -5.38 -3.93 3.08
N ASN A 398 -5.47 -4.57 4.23
CA ASN A 398 -4.49 -5.59 4.60
C ASN A 398 -4.76 -6.91 3.86
N MET A 399 -3.83 -7.86 4.00
CA MET A 399 -3.91 -9.15 3.31
C MET A 399 -5.24 -9.88 3.54
N LEU A 400 -5.79 -9.89 4.76
CA LEU A 400 -7.05 -10.56 5.09
C LEU A 400 -8.23 -9.87 4.43
N GLN A 401 -8.24 -8.55 4.40
CA GLN A 401 -9.27 -7.77 3.72
C GLN A 401 -9.20 -7.99 2.20
N LYS A 402 -7.99 -8.14 1.63
CA LYS A 402 -7.81 -8.55 0.23
C LYS A 402 -8.43 -9.91 -0.04
N MET A 403 -8.31 -10.88 0.86
CA MET A 403 -9.00 -12.18 0.74
C MET A 403 -10.53 -12.06 0.72
N ARG A 404 -11.09 -10.96 1.25
CA ARG A 404 -12.53 -10.70 1.36
C ARG A 404 -13.01 -9.55 0.46
N LYS A 405 -12.25 -9.19 -0.58
CA LYS A 405 -12.57 -8.06 -1.48
C LYS A 405 -14.00 -8.11 -2.01
N GLU A 406 -14.48 -9.27 -2.46
CA GLU A 406 -15.85 -9.44 -2.98
C GLU A 406 -16.90 -9.05 -1.93
N ALA A 407 -16.74 -9.50 -0.69
CA ALA A 407 -17.67 -9.17 0.39
C ALA A 407 -17.61 -7.69 0.82
N LEU A 408 -16.44 -7.05 0.67
CA LEU A 408 -16.22 -5.65 1.04
C LEU A 408 -16.63 -4.65 -0.05
N THR A 409 -16.47 -5.02 -1.32
CA THR A 409 -16.60 -4.09 -2.47
C THR A 409 -17.68 -4.49 -3.47
N GLY A 410 -18.12 -5.76 -3.46
CA GLY A 410 -19.00 -6.33 -4.48
C GLY A 410 -18.26 -6.71 -5.77
N GLU A 411 -16.94 -6.53 -5.84
CA GLU A 411 -16.10 -6.82 -7.00
C GLU A 411 -15.00 -7.83 -6.64
N GLU A 412 -14.75 -8.80 -7.54
CA GLU A 412 -13.65 -9.74 -7.42
C GLU A 412 -12.35 -9.17 -8.00
N TYR A 413 -11.23 -9.86 -7.77
CA TYR A 413 -10.03 -9.66 -8.58
C TYR A 413 -10.20 -10.34 -9.93
N THR A 414 -9.66 -9.72 -10.98
CA THR A 414 -9.59 -10.32 -12.30
C THR A 414 -8.62 -11.51 -12.31
N ALA A 415 -8.86 -12.47 -13.20
CA ALA A 415 -7.95 -13.61 -13.37
C ALA A 415 -6.52 -13.20 -13.75
N SER A 416 -6.36 -12.05 -14.44
CA SER A 416 -5.05 -11.51 -14.80
C SER A 416 -4.29 -10.97 -13.59
N GLU A 417 -4.97 -10.26 -12.68
CA GLU A 417 -4.35 -9.76 -11.44
C GLU A 417 -3.88 -10.93 -10.56
N ILE A 418 -4.71 -11.97 -10.42
CA ILE A 418 -4.36 -13.16 -9.64
C ILE A 418 -3.17 -13.90 -10.26
N ALA A 419 -3.12 -14.02 -11.60
CA ALA A 419 -2.03 -14.69 -12.29
C ALA A 419 -0.69 -13.98 -12.10
N GLU A 420 -0.65 -12.64 -12.21
CA GLU A 420 0.58 -11.88 -11.98
C GLU A 420 0.99 -11.91 -10.51
N ALA A 421 0.05 -11.74 -9.58
CA ALA A 421 0.31 -11.82 -8.14
C ALA A 421 0.89 -13.18 -7.71
N LYS A 422 0.41 -14.29 -8.29
CA LYS A 422 0.96 -15.62 -8.04
C LYS A 422 2.37 -15.77 -8.59
N LYS A 423 2.66 -15.19 -9.76
CA LYS A 423 3.98 -15.21 -10.36
C LYS A 423 5.00 -14.41 -9.53
N GLU A 424 4.60 -13.25 -9.03
CA GLU A 424 5.44 -12.44 -8.12
C GLU A 424 5.67 -13.15 -6.77
N ALA A 425 4.64 -13.79 -6.22
CA ALA A 425 4.78 -14.55 -4.97
C ALA A 425 5.72 -15.76 -5.10
N GLN A 426 5.81 -16.38 -6.29
CA GLN A 426 6.57 -17.61 -6.50
C GLN A 426 8.06 -17.44 -6.19
N GLU A 427 8.67 -16.30 -6.54
CA GLU A 427 10.10 -16.05 -6.27
C GLU A 427 10.42 -16.08 -4.77
N ASN A 428 9.54 -15.49 -3.96
CA ASN A 428 9.65 -15.50 -2.51
C ASN A 428 9.36 -16.88 -1.92
N ILE A 429 8.37 -17.61 -2.47
CA ILE A 429 8.07 -18.99 -2.07
C ILE A 429 9.25 -19.92 -2.35
N ASP A 430 9.87 -19.82 -3.53
CA ASP A 430 11.03 -20.64 -3.91
C ASP A 430 12.21 -20.40 -2.95
N THR A 431 12.42 -19.13 -2.59
CA THR A 431 13.44 -18.74 -1.61
C THR A 431 13.15 -19.34 -0.23
N ILE A 432 11.90 -19.25 0.24
CA ILE A 432 11.49 -19.86 1.52
C ILE A 432 11.65 -21.37 1.48
N SER A 433 11.22 -22.03 0.39
CA SER A 433 11.33 -23.47 0.20
C SER A 433 12.78 -23.96 0.24
N LEU A 434 13.70 -23.23 -0.40
CA LEU A 434 15.13 -23.55 -0.36
C LEU A 434 15.71 -23.44 1.06
N ASN A 435 15.39 -22.35 1.77
CA ASN A 435 15.89 -22.16 3.12
C ASN A 435 15.27 -23.17 4.11
N LEU A 436 13.98 -23.50 3.94
CA LEU A 436 13.28 -24.55 4.67
C LEU A 436 13.91 -25.93 4.47
N SER A 437 14.26 -26.28 3.23
CA SER A 437 14.98 -27.53 2.92
C SER A 437 16.32 -27.61 3.65
N ASN A 438 17.08 -26.51 3.65
CA ASN A 438 18.34 -26.40 4.37
C ASN A 438 18.15 -26.45 5.89
N PHE A 439 17.06 -25.88 6.41
CA PHE A 439 16.69 -25.96 7.81
C PHE A 439 16.38 -27.38 8.23
N MET A 440 15.45 -28.04 7.53
CA MET A 440 15.02 -29.40 7.85
C MET A 440 16.17 -30.41 7.75
N LYS A 441 17.11 -30.21 6.83
CA LYS A 441 18.33 -31.04 6.79
C LYS A 441 19.14 -30.91 8.09
N SER A 442 19.42 -29.69 8.56
CA SER A 442 20.11 -29.49 9.84
C SER A 442 19.28 -29.96 11.04
N TYR A 443 17.95 -29.85 10.95
CA TYR A 443 17.01 -30.25 11.99
C TYR A 443 16.93 -31.78 12.19
N LEU A 444 17.11 -32.54 11.12
CA LEU A 444 17.16 -34.01 11.17
C LEU A 444 18.52 -34.55 11.61
N GLU A 445 19.60 -33.79 11.42
CA GLU A 445 20.94 -34.15 11.88
C GLU A 445 21.04 -34.03 13.41
N ARG A 446 20.72 -35.13 14.11
CA ARG A 446 20.76 -35.22 15.58
C ARG A 446 21.95 -36.04 16.07
N LYS A 447 22.57 -35.56 17.15
CA LYS A 447 23.56 -36.30 17.92
C LYS A 447 22.98 -36.61 19.29
N ASP A 448 22.96 -37.89 19.67
CA ASP A 448 22.35 -38.36 20.92
C ASP A 448 20.87 -37.92 21.07
N GLY A 449 20.13 -37.87 19.95
CA GLY A 449 18.73 -37.45 19.92
C GLY A 449 18.48 -35.94 20.02
N LYS A 450 19.54 -35.11 20.02
CA LYS A 450 19.47 -33.66 20.19
C LYS A 450 20.19 -32.92 19.07
N ASN A 451 19.84 -31.64 18.88
CA ASN A 451 20.61 -30.69 18.08
C ASN A 451 20.37 -29.26 18.58
N ALA A 452 20.74 -28.25 17.79
CA ALA A 452 20.54 -26.85 18.15
C ALA A 452 19.06 -26.41 18.19
N TYR A 453 18.16 -27.19 17.60
CA TYR A 453 16.75 -26.84 17.41
C TYR A 453 15.78 -27.79 18.13
N TYR A 454 16.28 -28.88 18.71
CA TYR A 454 15.49 -29.90 19.38
C TYR A 454 16.26 -30.48 20.58
N ASP A 455 15.63 -30.45 21.75
CA ASP A 455 16.16 -31.00 23.00
C ASP A 455 15.08 -31.74 23.81
N GLU A 456 15.34 -32.04 25.09
CA GLU A 456 14.41 -32.77 25.97
C GLU A 456 13.08 -32.03 26.22
N ARG A 457 13.02 -30.73 25.92
CA ARG A 457 11.81 -29.90 26.03
C ARG A 457 11.03 -29.81 24.72
N GLY A 458 11.50 -30.47 23.66
CA GLY A 458 10.90 -30.45 22.32
C GLY A 458 11.59 -29.45 21.39
N VAL A 459 10.79 -28.82 20.52
CA VAL A 459 11.27 -27.84 19.53
C VAL A 459 11.72 -26.55 20.21
N ASN A 460 12.95 -26.11 19.93
CA ASN A 460 13.53 -24.88 20.48
C ASN A 460 13.22 -23.67 19.59
N LYS A 461 12.11 -22.99 19.90
CA LYS A 461 11.61 -21.83 19.13
C LYS A 461 12.59 -20.66 19.07
N GLU A 462 13.31 -20.37 20.16
CA GLU A 462 14.31 -19.29 20.20
C GLU A 462 15.46 -19.51 19.20
N SER A 463 15.90 -20.76 19.06
CA SER A 463 16.98 -21.13 18.12
C SER A 463 16.50 -21.11 16.67
N ILE A 464 15.22 -21.45 16.43
CA ILE A 464 14.57 -21.31 15.13
C ILE A 464 14.43 -19.83 14.76
N ALA A 465 13.94 -18.99 15.68
CA ALA A 465 13.85 -17.54 15.51
C ALA A 465 15.22 -16.93 15.17
N SER A 466 16.25 -17.27 15.94
CA SER A 466 17.63 -16.81 15.71
C SER A 466 18.15 -17.18 14.31
N ARG A 467 17.75 -18.33 13.77
CA ARG A 467 18.11 -18.75 12.40
C ARG A 467 17.36 -17.92 11.36
N ALA A 468 16.04 -17.78 11.49
CA ALA A 468 15.21 -17.00 10.59
C ALA A 468 15.67 -15.53 10.53
N GLU A 469 15.97 -14.93 11.69
CA GLU A 469 16.54 -13.57 11.81
C GLU A 469 17.86 -13.43 11.05
N LYS A 470 18.74 -14.43 11.13
CA LYS A 470 20.03 -14.42 10.44
C LYS A 470 19.85 -14.48 8.92
N GLU A 471 18.97 -15.35 8.43
CA GLU A 471 18.73 -15.54 7.00
C GLU A 471 18.04 -14.32 6.38
N VAL A 472 17.01 -13.76 7.03
CA VAL A 472 16.38 -12.51 6.57
C VAL A 472 17.34 -11.33 6.61
N SER A 473 18.21 -11.26 7.62
CA SER A 473 19.25 -10.22 7.70
C SER A 473 20.24 -10.33 6.54
N GLU A 474 20.61 -11.55 6.12
CA GLU A 474 21.53 -11.74 5.01
C GLU A 474 20.87 -11.38 3.66
N MET A 475 19.60 -11.75 3.46
CA MET A 475 18.82 -11.34 2.29
C MET A 475 18.68 -9.81 2.22
N ALA A 476 18.38 -9.17 3.35
CA ALA A 476 18.31 -7.73 3.47
C ALA A 476 19.66 -7.05 3.16
N ARG A 477 20.77 -7.61 3.65
CA ARG A 477 22.12 -7.11 3.37
C ARG A 477 22.43 -7.11 1.87
N LEU A 478 22.12 -8.20 1.18
CA LEU A 478 22.32 -8.31 -0.27
C LEU A 478 21.44 -7.31 -1.03
N THR A 479 20.18 -7.19 -0.62
CA THR A 479 19.22 -6.24 -1.21
C THR A 479 19.71 -4.80 -1.05
N LEU A 480 20.12 -4.39 0.16
CA LEU A 480 20.65 -3.05 0.43
C LEU A 480 21.88 -2.72 -0.42
N ILE A 481 22.81 -3.67 -0.59
CA ILE A 481 23.99 -3.49 -1.46
C ILE A 481 23.57 -3.33 -2.92
N SER A 482 22.63 -4.15 -3.39
CA SER A 482 22.14 -4.07 -4.77
C SER A 482 21.47 -2.73 -5.05
N THR A 483 20.57 -2.28 -4.17
CA THR A 483 19.87 -0.99 -4.28
C THR A 483 20.83 0.20 -4.23
N TYR A 484 21.87 0.13 -3.39
CA TYR A 484 22.91 1.17 -3.35
C TYR A 484 23.67 1.26 -4.68
N ASN A 485 24.07 0.11 -5.23
CA ASN A 485 24.84 -0.01 -6.47
C ASN A 485 24.07 0.36 -7.74
N GLU A 486 22.75 0.35 -7.71
CA GLU A 486 21.92 0.86 -8.81
C GLU A 486 21.91 2.38 -8.88
N LYS A 487 22.02 3.05 -7.72
CA LYS A 487 21.91 4.52 -7.60
C LYS A 487 23.25 5.24 -7.57
N HIS A 488 24.35 4.55 -7.27
CA HIS A 488 25.66 5.17 -7.02
C HIS A 488 26.82 4.49 -7.77
N GLU A 489 27.75 5.31 -8.25
CA GLU A 489 29.07 4.86 -8.68
C GLU A 489 30.15 5.54 -7.81
N PRO A 490 31.18 4.83 -7.34
CA PRO A 490 31.51 3.42 -7.61
C PRO A 490 30.65 2.41 -6.84
N LYS A 491 30.53 1.20 -7.40
CA LYS A 491 29.79 0.09 -6.77
C LYS A 491 30.53 -0.45 -5.54
N ILE A 492 29.78 -0.70 -4.47
CA ILE A 492 30.24 -1.28 -3.22
C ILE A 492 30.06 -2.80 -3.21
N SER A 493 30.90 -3.47 -2.41
CA SER A 493 30.87 -4.94 -2.21
C SER A 493 30.47 -5.32 -0.79
N SER A 494 30.62 -4.39 0.15
CA SER A 494 30.37 -4.57 1.58
C SER A 494 29.44 -3.47 2.07
N ILE A 495 28.53 -3.84 2.98
CA ILE A 495 27.54 -2.90 3.55
C ILE A 495 28.24 -1.85 4.43
N GLU A 496 29.42 -2.17 4.97
CA GLU A 496 30.26 -1.26 5.76
C GLU A 496 30.83 -0.10 4.94
N GLU A 497 30.82 -0.19 3.61
CA GLU A 497 31.18 0.89 2.70
C GLU A 497 30.11 2.00 2.64
N ILE A 498 28.87 1.70 3.11
CA ILE A 498 27.84 2.71 3.30
C ILE A 498 28.12 3.46 4.61
N THR A 499 28.66 4.66 4.48
CA THR A 499 28.94 5.57 5.61
C THR A 499 27.93 6.71 5.67
N VAL A 500 27.87 7.41 6.80
CA VAL A 500 27.06 8.63 6.98
C VAL A 500 27.46 9.78 6.06
N GLU A 501 28.61 9.68 5.38
CA GLU A 501 29.03 10.66 4.37
C GLU A 501 28.27 10.48 3.04
N ASN A 502 27.81 9.25 2.77
CA ASN A 502 27.21 8.87 1.49
C ASN A 502 25.75 8.39 1.64
N SER A 503 25.19 8.36 2.86
CA SER A 503 23.81 7.97 3.15
C SER A 503 23.35 8.55 4.49
N SER A 504 22.04 8.70 4.70
CA SER A 504 21.43 9.14 5.96
C SER A 504 21.72 8.20 7.14
N MET A 505 21.98 6.92 6.87
CA MET A 505 22.34 5.91 7.87
C MET A 505 23.56 5.12 7.40
N SER A 506 24.46 4.77 8.32
CA SER A 506 25.53 3.82 8.00
C SER A 506 24.95 2.43 7.76
N GLY A 507 25.63 1.62 6.94
CA GLY A 507 25.22 0.24 6.70
C GLY A 507 25.10 -0.59 7.98
N LYS A 508 25.90 -0.28 9.01
CA LYS A 508 25.80 -0.91 10.33
C LYS A 508 24.50 -0.55 11.06
N GLU A 509 24.06 0.71 10.97
CA GLU A 509 22.81 1.16 11.57
C GLU A 509 21.61 0.56 10.83
N MET A 510 21.66 0.53 9.50
CA MET A 510 20.64 -0.15 8.67
C MET A 510 20.50 -1.63 9.08
N MET A 511 21.62 -2.35 9.22
CA MET A 511 21.61 -3.75 9.65
C MET A 511 21.14 -3.94 11.10
N THR A 512 21.31 -2.94 11.96
CA THR A 512 20.78 -2.98 13.34
C THR A 512 19.27 -2.82 13.33
N LEU A 513 18.72 -1.93 12.49
CA LEU A 513 17.28 -1.82 12.28
C LEU A 513 16.68 -3.09 11.69
N VAL A 514 17.29 -3.67 10.65
CA VAL A 514 16.85 -4.93 10.05
C VAL A 514 16.70 -6.03 11.10
N LYS A 515 17.70 -6.20 11.97
CA LYS A 515 17.63 -7.18 13.06
C LYS A 515 16.53 -6.86 14.06
N GLY A 516 16.36 -5.58 14.42
CA GLY A 516 15.27 -5.14 15.29
C GLY A 516 13.88 -5.41 14.70
N TYR A 517 13.69 -5.16 13.41
CA TYR A 517 12.45 -5.47 12.70
C TYR A 517 12.20 -6.98 12.62
N ALA A 518 13.21 -7.78 12.27
CA ALA A 518 13.07 -9.23 12.21
C ALA A 518 12.67 -9.84 13.57
N ALA A 519 13.41 -9.50 14.64
CA ALA A 519 13.15 -10.01 15.98
C ALA A 519 11.78 -9.55 16.53
N SER A 520 11.44 -8.27 16.35
CA SER A 520 10.13 -7.76 16.79
C SER A 520 8.97 -8.34 15.99
N GLY A 521 9.14 -8.60 14.69
CA GLY A 521 8.14 -9.26 13.85
C GLY A 521 7.85 -10.68 14.33
N ILE A 522 8.90 -11.49 14.56
CA ILE A 522 8.76 -12.86 15.07
C ILE A 522 8.11 -12.88 16.45
N SER A 523 8.59 -12.06 17.39
CA SER A 523 8.02 -11.99 18.74
C SER A 523 6.55 -11.55 18.73
N SER A 524 6.18 -10.61 17.86
CA SER A 524 4.79 -10.20 17.68
C SER A 524 3.94 -11.33 17.11
N TYR A 525 4.46 -12.05 16.11
CA TYR A 525 3.80 -13.23 15.55
C TYR A 525 3.54 -14.30 16.62
N GLU A 526 4.54 -14.69 17.41
CA GLU A 526 4.38 -15.70 18.47
C GLU A 526 3.31 -15.31 19.50
N THR A 527 3.30 -14.03 19.88
CA THR A 527 2.33 -13.47 20.83
C THR A 527 0.92 -13.55 20.26
N TYR A 528 0.71 -13.04 19.03
CA TYR A 528 -0.60 -13.07 18.38
C TYR A 528 -1.06 -14.50 18.08
N TYR A 529 -0.16 -15.38 17.64
CA TYR A 529 -0.47 -16.77 17.35
C TYR A 529 -1.00 -17.49 18.60
N SER A 530 -0.36 -17.28 19.74
CA SER A 530 -0.80 -17.84 21.02
C SER A 530 -2.16 -17.27 21.46
N ASP A 531 -2.34 -15.95 21.37
CA ASP A 531 -3.61 -15.29 21.74
C ASP A 531 -4.79 -15.77 20.86
N PHE A 532 -4.59 -15.91 19.54
CA PHE A 532 -5.65 -16.43 18.67
C PHE A 532 -5.99 -17.90 18.94
N GLN A 533 -5.00 -18.72 19.29
CA GLN A 533 -5.29 -20.10 19.72
C GLN A 533 -6.09 -20.14 21.03
N GLU A 534 -5.72 -19.32 22.02
CA GLU A 534 -6.46 -19.21 23.30
C GLU A 534 -7.91 -18.74 23.10
N ASN A 535 -8.14 -17.90 22.09
CA ASN A 535 -9.46 -17.43 21.68
C ASN A 535 -10.26 -18.44 20.83
N GLY A 536 -9.73 -19.64 20.58
CA GLY A 536 -10.43 -20.75 19.94
C GLY A 536 -10.44 -20.72 18.40
N TYR A 537 -9.56 -19.94 17.78
CA TYR A 537 -9.38 -19.98 16.31
C TYR A 537 -8.67 -21.28 15.88
N SER A 538 -8.92 -21.71 14.63
CA SER A 538 -8.22 -22.86 14.04
C SER A 538 -6.72 -22.58 13.93
N LEU A 539 -5.88 -23.63 13.79
CA LEU A 539 -4.42 -23.43 13.60
C LEU A 539 -4.13 -22.60 12.34
N MET A 540 -4.88 -22.85 11.26
CA MET A 540 -4.73 -22.13 10.00
C MET A 540 -5.12 -20.66 10.13
N ASP A 541 -6.27 -20.37 10.76
CA ASP A 541 -6.72 -19.00 10.98
C ASP A 541 -5.78 -18.25 11.93
N SER A 542 -5.35 -18.90 13.01
CA SER A 542 -4.40 -18.30 13.98
C SER A 542 -3.09 -17.93 13.31
N ASN A 543 -2.54 -18.82 12.46
CA ASN A 543 -1.32 -18.56 11.71
C ASN A 543 -1.50 -17.36 10.76
N LEU A 544 -2.57 -17.36 9.99
CA LEU A 544 -2.88 -16.31 9.02
C LEU A 544 -3.10 -14.94 9.70
N LEU A 545 -3.83 -14.91 10.82
CA LEU A 545 -4.08 -13.72 11.63
C LEU A 545 -2.78 -13.17 12.24
N ALA A 546 -1.98 -14.04 12.83
CA ALA A 546 -0.70 -13.68 13.44
C ALA A 546 0.31 -13.16 12.40
N MET A 547 0.36 -13.78 11.20
CA MET A 547 1.18 -13.29 10.10
C MET A 547 0.78 -11.87 9.67
N ASN A 548 -0.53 -11.61 9.51
CA ASN A 548 -1.02 -10.29 9.12
C ASN A 548 -0.76 -9.24 10.22
N LYS A 549 -1.00 -9.55 11.49
CA LYS A 549 -0.82 -8.59 12.60
C LYS A 549 0.65 -8.37 12.96
N GLY A 550 1.47 -9.43 12.94
CA GLY A 550 2.89 -9.37 13.26
C GLY A 550 3.72 -8.64 12.21
N SER A 551 3.30 -8.66 10.94
CA SER A 551 3.99 -7.96 9.85
C SER A 551 3.64 -6.48 9.75
N GLN A 552 2.54 -6.02 10.35
CA GLN A 552 2.11 -4.62 10.27
C GLN A 552 3.05 -3.66 11.02
N GLY A 553 3.66 -2.75 10.27
CA GLY A 553 4.36 -1.58 10.76
C GLY A 553 3.41 -0.47 11.19
N VAL A 554 3.96 0.60 11.78
CA VAL A 554 3.17 1.70 12.35
C VAL A 554 2.39 2.47 11.28
N MET A 555 2.97 2.66 10.09
CA MET A 555 2.34 3.44 9.02
C MET A 555 1.16 2.74 8.38
N ALA A 556 1.18 1.41 8.31
CA ALA A 556 0.02 0.62 7.85
C ALA A 556 -1.21 0.78 8.78
N GLN A 557 -1.05 1.36 9.98
CA GLN A 557 -2.14 1.60 10.90
C GLN A 557 -2.82 2.97 10.71
N LEU A 558 -2.19 3.87 9.94
CA LEU A 558 -2.72 5.19 9.64
C LEU A 558 -3.94 5.08 8.70
N PRO A 559 -4.92 5.99 8.82
CA PRO A 559 -5.95 6.14 7.79
C PRO A 559 -5.34 6.45 6.44
N THR A 560 -5.92 5.90 5.37
CA THR A 560 -5.49 6.14 3.98
C THR A 560 -5.47 7.64 3.66
N SER A 561 -6.40 8.42 4.19
CA SER A 561 -6.43 9.87 3.97
C SER A 561 -5.22 10.61 4.57
N VAL A 562 -4.69 10.13 5.70
CA VAL A 562 -3.50 10.67 6.36
C VAL A 562 -2.25 10.17 5.66
N ASP A 563 -2.21 8.88 5.35
CA ASP A 563 -1.15 8.21 4.60
C ASP A 563 -0.90 8.88 3.25
N GLU A 564 -1.94 8.98 2.40
CA GLU A 564 -1.88 9.67 1.11
C GLU A 564 -1.44 11.13 1.25
N SER A 565 -1.94 11.84 2.25
CA SER A 565 -1.56 13.24 2.46
C SER A 565 -0.09 13.40 2.86
N LEU A 566 0.42 12.51 3.71
CA LEU A 566 1.80 12.52 4.15
C LEU A 566 2.74 12.09 3.02
N LYS A 567 2.32 11.13 2.19
CA LYS A 567 3.04 10.72 0.98
C LYS A 567 3.08 11.83 -0.07
N GLU A 568 1.92 12.47 -0.33
CA GLU A 568 1.83 13.68 -1.17
C GLU A 568 2.81 14.76 -0.66
N MET A 569 2.94 14.94 0.66
CA MET A 569 3.89 15.89 1.25
C MET A 569 5.36 15.47 1.09
N GLY A 570 5.66 14.18 1.18
CA GLY A 570 7.01 13.63 0.99
C GLY A 570 7.51 13.78 -0.44
N GLU A 571 6.62 13.64 -1.43
CA GLU A 571 6.92 13.79 -2.86
C GLU A 571 6.89 15.25 -3.34
N MET A 572 6.50 16.19 -2.46
CA MET A 572 6.22 17.57 -2.86
C MET A 572 7.50 18.39 -3.09
N ASN A 573 7.77 18.77 -4.34
CA ASN A 573 8.79 19.78 -4.64
C ASN A 573 8.28 21.19 -4.26
N THR A 574 8.52 21.57 -3.01
CA THR A 574 7.95 22.80 -2.44
C THR A 574 8.55 24.05 -3.09
N TYR A 575 9.82 24.02 -3.50
CA TYR A 575 10.44 25.13 -4.24
C TYR A 575 9.77 25.34 -5.59
N GLY A 576 9.56 24.28 -6.36
CA GLY A 576 8.87 24.34 -7.66
C GLY A 576 7.44 24.85 -7.53
N ILE A 577 6.70 24.44 -6.49
CA ILE A 577 5.34 24.95 -6.24
C ILE A 577 5.36 26.43 -5.90
N ILE A 578 6.18 26.86 -4.95
CA ILE A 578 6.17 28.27 -4.52
C ILE A 578 6.70 29.18 -5.63
N VAL A 579 7.75 28.78 -6.34
CA VAL A 579 8.31 29.58 -7.43
C VAL A 579 7.44 29.52 -8.69
N GLY A 580 7.10 28.33 -9.17
CA GLY A 580 6.36 28.13 -10.42
C GLY A 580 4.88 28.51 -10.28
N VAL A 581 4.17 27.88 -9.35
CA VAL A 581 2.71 28.04 -9.22
C VAL A 581 2.35 29.35 -8.52
N VAL A 582 2.94 29.64 -7.36
CA VAL A 582 2.55 30.82 -6.56
C VAL A 582 3.23 32.09 -7.07
N ALA A 583 4.55 32.07 -7.28
CA ALA A 583 5.27 33.28 -7.65
C ALA A 583 5.04 33.64 -9.13
N PHE A 584 5.39 32.77 -10.08
CA PHE A 584 5.14 33.05 -11.51
C PHE A 584 3.66 32.98 -11.89
N GLY A 585 2.86 32.12 -11.27
CA GLY A 585 1.44 31.96 -11.64
C GLY A 585 0.49 32.96 -11.01
N ILE A 586 0.90 33.68 -9.97
CA ILE A 586 0.02 34.64 -9.27
C ILE A 586 0.77 35.93 -8.92
N ALA A 587 1.80 35.87 -8.07
CA ALA A 587 2.41 37.07 -7.50
C ALA A 587 3.07 37.97 -8.54
N ALA A 588 3.80 37.38 -9.48
CA ALA A 588 4.52 38.08 -10.55
C ALA A 588 3.63 38.49 -11.73
N LEU A 589 2.35 38.06 -11.73
CA LEU A 589 1.35 38.51 -12.72
C LEU A 589 0.62 39.77 -12.26
N LEU A 590 0.42 39.96 -10.95
CA LEU A 590 -0.40 41.06 -10.41
C LEU A 590 0.05 42.45 -10.90
N ILE A 591 1.33 42.80 -10.70
CA ILE A 591 1.82 44.15 -11.04
C ILE A 591 1.82 44.36 -12.57
N PRO A 592 2.33 43.42 -13.40
CA PRO A 592 2.22 43.53 -14.85
C PRO A 592 0.78 43.68 -15.33
N MET A 593 -0.16 42.85 -14.86
CA MET A 593 -1.57 42.95 -15.29
C MET A 593 -2.16 44.34 -15.05
N VAL A 594 -1.93 44.94 -13.87
CA VAL A 594 -2.40 46.30 -13.57
C VAL A 594 -1.75 47.33 -14.50
N TYR A 595 -0.44 47.21 -14.73
CA TYR A 595 0.26 48.09 -15.64
C TYR A 595 -0.24 47.97 -17.09
N THR A 596 -0.48 46.75 -17.57
CA THR A 596 -1.00 46.47 -18.90
C THR A 596 -2.39 47.08 -19.11
N ILE A 597 -3.27 47.04 -18.09
CA ILE A 597 -4.58 47.72 -18.14
C ILE A 597 -4.38 49.24 -18.30
N LEU A 598 -3.49 49.83 -17.49
CA LEU A 598 -3.20 51.26 -17.52
C LEU A 598 -2.47 51.71 -18.80
N LEU A 599 -1.69 50.82 -19.39
CA LEU A 599 -0.95 51.10 -20.62
C LEU A 599 -1.86 50.95 -21.84
N ALA A 600 -2.64 49.87 -21.94
CA ALA A 600 -3.55 49.66 -23.06
C ALA A 600 -4.56 50.80 -23.22
N LYS A 601 -5.08 51.34 -22.10
CA LYS A 601 -5.95 52.52 -22.14
C LYS A 601 -5.22 53.79 -22.63
N SER A 602 -3.99 54.03 -22.18
CA SER A 602 -3.26 55.27 -22.47
C SER A 602 -2.73 55.31 -23.91
N LEU A 603 -2.52 54.15 -24.51
CA LEU A 603 -2.07 54.02 -25.89
C LEU A 603 -3.18 54.30 -26.91
N VAL A 604 -4.45 53.98 -26.61
CA VAL A 604 -5.57 54.06 -27.56
C VAL A 604 -6.75 54.87 -27.02
N SER A 605 -7.56 54.34 -26.10
CA SER A 605 -8.83 54.97 -25.68
C SER A 605 -8.66 56.37 -25.10
N GLU A 606 -7.60 56.61 -24.31
CA GLU A 606 -7.31 57.92 -23.73
C GLU A 606 -6.96 58.97 -24.79
N LYS A 607 -6.26 58.58 -25.85
CA LYS A 607 -5.94 59.47 -26.98
C LYS A 607 -7.18 59.80 -27.82
N VAL A 608 -8.15 58.88 -27.88
CA VAL A 608 -9.44 59.11 -28.52
C VAL A 608 -10.30 60.05 -27.68
N GLU A 609 -10.45 59.78 -26.37
CA GLU A 609 -11.28 60.57 -25.46
C GLU A 609 -10.77 62.00 -25.28
N THR A 610 -9.46 62.21 -25.24
CA THR A 610 -8.84 63.54 -25.10
C THR A 610 -8.78 64.33 -26.41
N GLY A 611 -9.16 63.73 -27.55
CA GLY A 611 -9.02 64.33 -28.88
C GLY A 611 -7.57 64.47 -29.38
N SER A 612 -6.57 64.05 -28.59
CA SER A 612 -5.15 64.17 -28.95
C SER A 612 -4.76 63.33 -30.17
N LEU A 613 -5.54 62.30 -30.51
CA LEU A 613 -5.37 61.49 -31.71
C LEU A 613 -5.52 62.32 -33.01
N ALA A 614 -6.35 63.38 -33.03
CA ALA A 614 -6.54 64.23 -34.21
C ALA A 614 -5.23 64.92 -34.64
N PHE A 615 -4.42 65.37 -33.68
CA PHE A 615 -3.11 65.96 -33.96
C PHE A 615 -2.13 64.94 -34.55
N THR A 616 -2.19 63.70 -34.08
CA THR A 616 -1.35 62.62 -34.60
C THR A 616 -1.72 62.26 -36.04
N LEU A 617 -3.01 62.18 -36.35
CA LEU A 617 -3.52 61.90 -37.71
C LEU A 617 -3.35 63.08 -38.69
N SER A 618 -3.08 64.28 -38.19
CA SER A 618 -2.76 65.45 -39.03
C SER A 618 -1.33 65.41 -39.60
N THR A 619 -0.47 64.54 -39.06
CA THR A 619 0.82 64.18 -39.67
C THR A 619 0.60 63.10 -40.75
N PRO A 620 1.55 62.83 -41.68
CA PRO A 620 1.37 61.82 -42.73
C PRO A 620 1.46 60.37 -42.18
N THR A 621 0.63 60.04 -41.19
CA THR A 621 0.47 58.71 -40.58
C THR A 621 -0.96 58.22 -40.78
N THR A 622 -1.12 56.93 -41.11
CA THR A 622 -2.45 56.33 -41.32
C THR A 622 -2.98 55.72 -40.02
N ARG A 623 -4.30 55.64 -39.85
CA ARG A 623 -4.95 54.96 -38.69
C ARG A 623 -4.40 53.54 -38.47
N ASN A 624 -4.17 52.81 -39.57
CA ASN A 624 -3.61 51.46 -39.53
C ASN A 624 -2.16 51.44 -39.01
N SER A 625 -1.36 52.43 -39.40
CA SER A 625 0.02 52.54 -38.93
C SER A 625 0.09 52.96 -37.46
N PHE A 626 -0.83 53.83 -37.02
CA PHE A 626 -0.96 54.19 -35.61
C PHE A 626 -1.28 52.96 -34.74
N ILE A 627 -2.36 52.24 -35.03
CA ILE A 627 -2.82 51.14 -34.17
C ILE A 627 -1.83 49.98 -34.15
N PHE A 628 -1.22 49.65 -35.29
CA PHE A 628 -0.17 48.64 -35.38
C PHE A 628 1.05 49.02 -34.55
N THR A 629 1.49 50.28 -34.61
CA THR A 629 2.65 50.75 -33.84
C THR A 629 2.37 50.74 -32.33
N GLN A 630 1.16 51.12 -31.91
CA GLN A 630 0.77 51.05 -30.49
C GLN A 630 0.68 49.61 -29.98
N GLY A 631 0.13 48.69 -30.78
CA GLY A 631 0.13 47.25 -30.48
C GLY A 631 1.55 46.68 -30.36
N CYS A 632 2.46 47.05 -31.27
CA CYS A 632 3.88 46.66 -31.17
C CYS A 632 4.55 47.23 -29.92
N TYR A 633 4.19 48.43 -29.47
CA TYR A 633 4.71 49.02 -28.25
C TYR A 633 4.22 48.28 -26.99
N LEU A 634 2.93 47.92 -26.95
CA LEU A 634 2.39 47.11 -25.85
C LEU A 634 3.08 45.74 -25.78
N LEU A 635 3.25 45.05 -26.90
CA LEU A 635 3.98 43.78 -26.97
C LEU A 635 5.44 43.94 -26.54
N PHE A 636 6.14 44.98 -27.00
CA PHE A 636 7.51 45.29 -26.57
C PHE A 636 7.59 45.49 -25.05
N SER A 637 6.62 46.18 -24.46
CA SER A 637 6.54 46.41 -23.03
C SER A 637 6.43 45.10 -22.25
N GLU A 638 5.57 44.17 -22.69
CA GLU A 638 5.44 42.84 -22.08
C GLU A 638 6.75 42.04 -22.17
N VAL A 639 7.42 42.07 -23.32
CA VAL A 639 8.71 41.37 -23.51
C VAL A 639 9.79 41.94 -22.57
N VAL A 640 9.86 43.25 -22.40
CA VAL A 640 10.82 43.88 -21.47
C VAL A 640 10.56 43.46 -20.03
N MET A 641 9.30 43.46 -19.60
CA MET A 641 8.94 43.02 -18.25
C MET A 641 9.26 41.55 -18.02
N ALA A 642 8.97 40.68 -19.00
CA ALA A 642 9.26 39.25 -18.93
C ALA A 642 10.77 38.96 -18.88
N LEU A 643 11.58 39.64 -19.70
CA LEU A 643 13.03 39.49 -19.68
C LEU A 643 13.63 39.98 -18.36
N ALA A 644 13.15 41.10 -17.83
CA ALA A 644 13.61 41.60 -16.54
C ALA A 644 13.30 40.59 -15.41
N LEU A 645 12.10 39.99 -15.42
CA LEU A 645 11.69 38.98 -14.46
C LEU A 645 12.54 37.71 -14.57
N LEU A 646 12.80 37.23 -15.80
CA LEU A 646 13.63 36.05 -16.06
C LEU A 646 15.06 36.25 -15.57
N VAL A 647 15.69 37.38 -15.94
CA VAL A 647 17.07 37.68 -15.51
C VAL A 647 17.16 37.79 -14.00
N ALA A 648 16.22 38.50 -13.36
CA ALA A 648 16.19 38.61 -11.90
C ALA A 648 16.04 37.23 -11.24
N SER A 649 15.16 36.38 -11.75
CA SER A 649 14.91 35.05 -11.20
C SER A 649 16.14 34.13 -11.32
N ILE A 650 16.85 34.16 -12.45
CA ILE A 650 18.11 33.42 -12.63
C ILE A 650 19.18 33.95 -11.66
N VAL A 651 19.37 35.27 -11.61
CA VAL A 651 20.39 35.88 -10.73
C VAL A 651 20.12 35.56 -9.27
N THR A 652 18.87 35.68 -8.80
CA THR A 652 18.54 35.38 -7.40
C THR A 652 18.70 33.89 -7.09
N ARG A 653 18.37 33.00 -8.02
CA ARG A 653 18.64 31.56 -7.85
C ARG A 653 20.12 31.28 -7.61
N GLU A 654 21.01 31.84 -8.44
CA GLU A 654 22.46 31.66 -8.29
C GLU A 654 22.97 32.25 -6.96
N ILE A 655 22.45 33.40 -6.54
CA ILE A 655 22.75 33.99 -5.21
C ILE A 655 22.27 33.08 -4.08
N GLY A 656 21.08 32.46 -4.21
CA GLY A 656 20.52 31.53 -3.23
C GLY A 656 21.34 30.26 -3.07
N ILE A 657 21.87 29.72 -4.18
CA ILE A 657 22.80 28.58 -4.16
C ILE A 657 24.09 28.96 -3.44
N TRP A 658 24.65 30.13 -3.75
CA TRP A 658 25.85 30.63 -3.06
C TRP A 658 25.63 30.89 -1.57
N SER A 659 24.40 31.19 -1.17
CA SER A 659 24.01 31.45 0.22
C SER A 659 23.80 30.18 1.06
N GLY A 660 24.00 28.98 0.49
CA GLY A 660 24.02 27.71 1.23
C GLY A 660 22.85 26.76 0.94
N SER A 661 21.92 27.11 0.05
CA SER A 661 20.84 26.21 -0.38
C SER A 661 21.26 25.38 -1.60
N THR A 662 21.95 24.26 -1.38
CA THR A 662 22.31 23.32 -2.46
C THR A 662 21.09 22.66 -3.10
N ASP A 663 19.99 22.51 -2.35
CA ASP A 663 18.73 21.89 -2.80
C ASP A 663 18.02 22.68 -3.90
N LEU A 664 18.33 23.98 -4.04
CA LEU A 664 17.82 24.82 -5.14
C LEU A 664 18.34 24.36 -6.50
N SER A 665 19.49 23.69 -6.54
CA SER A 665 20.11 23.25 -7.79
C SER A 665 19.31 22.13 -8.46
N THR A 666 18.84 21.18 -7.66
CA THR A 666 18.06 20.01 -8.07
C THR A 666 16.56 20.31 -8.14
N SER A 667 16.03 21.05 -7.17
CA SER A 667 14.60 21.30 -7.03
C SER A 667 14.06 22.38 -7.98
N LEU A 668 14.93 23.25 -8.48
CA LEU A 668 14.56 24.30 -9.42
C LEU A 668 15.57 24.38 -10.56
N PRO A 669 15.50 23.46 -11.55
CA PRO A 669 16.33 23.52 -12.74
C PRO A 669 16.18 24.85 -13.49
N ILE A 670 17.26 25.31 -14.13
CA ILE A 670 17.23 26.54 -14.94
C ILE A 670 16.21 26.42 -16.07
N VAL A 671 16.07 25.21 -16.65
CA VAL A 671 15.10 24.91 -17.72
C VAL A 671 13.68 25.19 -17.23
N ASP A 672 13.30 24.62 -16.08
CA ASP A 672 11.97 24.82 -15.48
C ASP A 672 11.71 26.30 -15.19
N LEU A 673 12.71 27.02 -14.68
CA LEU A 673 12.61 28.45 -14.40
C LEU A 673 12.39 29.28 -15.68
N CYS A 674 13.04 28.91 -16.79
CA CYS A 674 12.78 29.51 -18.09
C CYS A 674 11.35 29.20 -18.60
N LEU A 675 10.85 27.99 -18.36
CA LEU A 675 9.48 27.62 -18.72
C LEU A 675 8.45 28.36 -17.85
N TYR A 676 8.67 28.51 -16.54
CA TYR A 676 7.78 29.33 -15.70
C TYR A 676 7.72 30.78 -16.18
N ALA A 677 8.87 31.37 -16.50
CA ALA A 677 8.93 32.73 -17.04
C ALA A 677 8.24 32.86 -18.41
N LEU A 678 8.38 31.85 -19.28
CA LEU A 678 7.69 31.80 -20.57
C LEU A 678 6.17 31.71 -20.39
N GLY A 679 5.71 30.85 -19.48
CA GLY A 679 4.30 30.70 -19.13
C GLY A 679 3.68 32.00 -18.62
N ASN A 680 4.34 32.62 -17.64
CA ASN A 680 3.95 33.94 -17.11
C ASN A 680 3.89 35.01 -18.21
N PHE A 681 4.88 35.05 -19.11
CA PHE A 681 4.88 35.96 -20.25
C PHE A 681 3.69 35.72 -21.19
N MET A 682 3.34 34.46 -21.47
CA MET A 682 2.23 34.13 -22.37
C MET A 682 0.87 34.52 -21.80
N VAL A 683 0.68 34.37 -20.49
CA VAL A 683 -0.52 34.87 -19.79
C VAL A 683 -0.58 36.39 -19.86
N ALA A 684 0.50 37.08 -19.50
CA ALA A 684 0.58 38.54 -19.58
C ALA A 684 0.32 39.05 -21.01
N LEU A 685 0.82 38.34 -22.02
CA LEU A 685 0.58 38.65 -23.44
C LEU A 685 -0.89 38.46 -23.83
N ALA A 686 -1.55 37.38 -23.41
CA ALA A 686 -2.98 37.15 -23.67
C ALA A 686 -3.86 38.22 -23.01
N VAL A 687 -3.58 38.53 -21.74
CA VAL A 687 -4.23 39.63 -21.00
C VAL A 687 -4.02 40.98 -21.69
N SER A 688 -2.80 41.24 -22.19
CA SER A 688 -2.51 42.47 -22.92
C SER A 688 -3.32 42.61 -24.20
N GLY A 689 -3.54 41.51 -24.92
CA GLY A 689 -4.37 41.49 -26.12
C GLY A 689 -5.84 41.77 -25.82
N ILE A 690 -6.39 41.20 -24.74
CA ILE A 690 -7.77 41.45 -24.28
C ILE A 690 -7.96 42.93 -23.91
N ASN A 691 -7.02 43.50 -23.14
CA ASN A 691 -7.05 44.91 -22.76
C ASN A 691 -6.89 45.84 -23.97
N PHE A 692 -6.05 45.46 -24.94
CA PHE A 692 -5.89 46.19 -26.19
C PHE A 692 -7.18 46.18 -27.02
N LEU A 693 -7.83 45.03 -27.17
CA LEU A 693 -9.12 44.88 -27.85
C LEU A 693 -10.19 45.79 -27.22
N ALA A 694 -10.34 45.75 -25.90
CA ALA A 694 -11.29 46.61 -25.18
C ALA A 694 -10.99 48.11 -25.41
N SER A 695 -9.72 48.49 -25.36
CA SER A 695 -9.28 49.87 -25.62
C SER A 695 -9.52 50.33 -27.05
N CYS A 696 -9.45 49.42 -28.03
CA CYS A 696 -9.82 49.71 -29.42
C CYS A 696 -11.34 49.89 -29.58
N HIS A 697 -12.12 49.05 -28.91
CA HIS A 697 -13.57 48.98 -29.06
C HIS A 697 -14.31 50.16 -28.43
N PHE A 698 -13.95 50.57 -27.22
CA PHE A 698 -14.63 51.66 -26.50
C PHE A 698 -14.02 53.05 -26.78
N ASN A 699 -14.86 54.09 -26.76
CA ASN A 699 -14.42 55.48 -26.94
C ASN A 699 -14.11 56.18 -25.61
N LYS A 700 -14.76 55.76 -24.52
CA LYS A 700 -14.49 56.26 -23.18
C LYS A 700 -13.52 55.35 -22.45
N THR A 701 -12.56 55.97 -21.77
CA THR A 701 -11.55 55.25 -20.98
C THR A 701 -12.18 54.49 -19.81
N SER A 702 -13.27 55.00 -19.22
CA SER A 702 -13.99 54.32 -18.14
C SER A 702 -14.62 52.99 -18.59
N GLU A 703 -15.20 52.94 -19.79
CA GLU A 703 -15.80 51.74 -20.37
C GLU A 703 -14.74 50.72 -20.79
N SER A 704 -13.63 51.20 -21.37
CA SER A 704 -12.47 50.38 -21.73
C SER A 704 -11.85 49.67 -20.51
N ILE A 705 -11.58 50.41 -19.43
CA ILE A 705 -11.07 49.83 -18.17
C ILE A 705 -12.11 48.90 -17.56
N GLY A 706 -13.39 49.30 -17.56
CA GLY A 706 -14.47 48.53 -16.97
C GLY A 706 -14.60 47.12 -17.57
N VAL A 707 -14.50 47.02 -18.90
CA VAL A 707 -14.61 45.73 -19.59
C VAL A 707 -13.27 44.99 -19.62
N GLY A 708 -12.21 45.58 -20.18
CA GLY A 708 -10.92 44.90 -20.32
C GLY A 708 -10.24 44.63 -18.97
N GLY A 709 -10.15 45.67 -18.14
CA GLY A 709 -9.59 45.57 -16.80
C GLY A 709 -10.47 44.72 -15.87
N GLY A 710 -11.79 44.82 -15.97
CA GLY A 710 -12.72 43.99 -15.21
C GLY A 710 -12.57 42.50 -15.51
N ILE A 711 -12.48 42.12 -16.80
CA ILE A 711 -12.23 40.72 -17.21
C ILE A 711 -10.86 40.24 -16.70
N THR A 712 -9.83 41.08 -16.81
CA THR A 712 -8.47 40.75 -16.32
C THR A 712 -8.47 40.47 -14.82
N ILE A 713 -9.10 41.34 -14.02
CA ILE A 713 -9.17 41.17 -12.56
C ILE A 713 -10.02 39.95 -12.20
N PHE A 714 -11.11 39.69 -12.94
CA PHE A 714 -11.93 38.50 -12.75
C PHE A 714 -11.14 37.20 -12.96
N PHE A 715 -10.35 37.12 -14.04
CA PHE A 715 -9.45 35.99 -14.29
C PHE A 715 -8.43 35.80 -13.17
N PHE A 716 -7.83 36.90 -12.70
CA PHE A 716 -6.86 36.85 -11.61
C PHE A 716 -7.47 36.35 -10.29
N ILE A 717 -8.66 36.82 -9.91
CA ILE A 717 -9.35 36.36 -8.70
C ILE A 717 -9.71 34.86 -8.81
N CYS A 718 -10.20 34.44 -9.98
CA CYS A 718 -10.47 33.02 -10.24
C CYS A 718 -9.19 32.17 -10.15
N SER A 719 -8.05 32.68 -10.59
CA SER A 719 -6.75 32.01 -10.47
C SER A 719 -6.35 31.80 -8.99
N ILE A 720 -6.50 32.83 -8.15
CA ILE A 720 -6.22 32.72 -6.70
C ILE A 720 -7.12 31.68 -6.02
N LEU A 721 -8.42 31.71 -6.31
CA LEU A 721 -9.37 30.74 -5.74
C LEU A 721 -9.09 29.32 -6.25
N GLY A 722 -8.77 29.20 -7.54
CA GLY A 722 -8.47 27.95 -8.21
C GLY A 722 -7.22 27.23 -7.67
N LEU A 723 -6.24 27.97 -7.15
CA LEU A 723 -5.03 27.43 -6.51
C LEU A 723 -5.36 26.41 -5.41
N PHE A 724 -6.36 26.69 -4.57
CA PHE A 724 -6.76 25.82 -3.45
C PHE A 724 -7.37 24.48 -3.88
N ALA A 725 -7.70 24.31 -5.17
CA ALA A 725 -8.14 23.04 -5.74
C ALA A 725 -7.02 22.25 -6.44
N THR A 726 -5.84 22.85 -6.62
CA THR A 726 -4.74 22.20 -7.37
C THR A 726 -3.95 21.23 -6.49
N LYS A 727 -3.20 20.32 -7.13
CA LYS A 727 -2.25 19.42 -6.45
C LYS A 727 -1.05 20.14 -5.82
N ALA A 728 -0.91 21.45 -6.02
CA ALA A 728 0.10 22.27 -5.36
C ALA A 728 -0.20 22.46 -3.86
N ILE A 729 -1.44 22.20 -3.44
CA ILE A 729 -1.90 22.31 -2.06
C ILE A 729 -2.11 20.87 -1.53
N PRO A 730 -1.52 20.52 -0.36
CA PRO A 730 -1.68 19.19 0.23
C PRO A 730 -3.15 18.78 0.38
N GLY A 731 -3.46 17.51 0.17
CA GLY A 731 -4.82 16.96 0.25
C GLY A 731 -5.61 17.34 1.51
N THR A 732 -4.92 17.56 2.64
CA THR A 732 -5.53 17.96 3.93
C THR A 732 -6.24 19.32 3.88
N ILE A 733 -5.76 20.25 3.06
CA ILE A 733 -6.29 21.62 2.94
C ILE A 733 -6.85 21.92 1.54
N ARG A 734 -6.77 20.96 0.62
CA ARG A 734 -7.29 21.05 -0.76
C ARG A 734 -8.81 21.05 -0.78
N ILE A 735 -9.41 22.02 -1.47
CA ILE A 735 -10.87 22.17 -1.59
C ILE A 735 -11.29 21.89 -3.03
N THR A 736 -11.73 20.65 -3.30
CA THR A 736 -12.10 20.20 -4.66
C THR A 736 -13.16 21.07 -5.33
N MET A 737 -14.09 21.65 -4.56
CA MET A 737 -15.14 22.53 -5.10
C MET A 737 -14.57 23.82 -5.71
N MET A 738 -13.38 24.26 -5.31
CA MET A 738 -12.72 25.44 -5.90
C MET A 738 -12.20 25.19 -7.33
N SER A 739 -12.22 23.94 -7.82
CA SER A 739 -11.77 23.59 -9.18
C SER A 739 -12.59 24.27 -10.27
N ILE A 740 -13.83 24.68 -9.98
CA ILE A 740 -14.67 25.42 -10.91
C ILE A 740 -14.01 26.72 -11.39
N PHE A 741 -13.25 27.39 -10.52
CA PHE A 741 -12.59 28.64 -10.85
C PHE A 741 -11.42 28.46 -11.84
N ASN A 742 -10.78 27.29 -11.87
CA ASN A 742 -9.73 26.98 -12.85
C ASN A 742 -10.27 26.97 -14.28
N TYR A 743 -11.56 26.63 -14.49
CA TYR A 743 -12.19 26.67 -15.81
C TYR A 743 -12.69 28.07 -16.21
N MET A 744 -12.71 29.03 -15.28
CA MET A 744 -13.21 30.39 -15.50
C MET A 744 -12.11 31.42 -15.77
N THR A 745 -10.84 31.01 -15.72
CA THR A 745 -9.68 31.89 -15.94
C THR A 745 -8.81 31.39 -17.08
N ILE A 746 -8.19 32.32 -17.81
CA ILE A 746 -7.14 31.99 -18.79
C ILE A 746 -5.80 31.69 -18.11
N ASP A 747 -5.61 32.12 -16.85
CA ASP A 747 -4.36 31.93 -16.11
C ASP A 747 -4.09 30.44 -15.85
N SER A 748 -5.12 29.61 -15.77
CA SER A 748 -5.00 28.15 -15.57
C SER A 748 -4.41 27.41 -16.78
N LEU A 749 -4.33 28.07 -17.94
CA LEU A 749 -3.59 27.55 -19.10
C LEU A 749 -2.08 27.61 -18.86
N PHE A 750 -1.60 28.43 -17.93
CA PHE A 750 -0.24 28.32 -17.41
C PHE A 750 -0.17 27.20 -16.38
N ASP A 751 0.20 26.00 -16.84
CA ASP A 751 0.34 24.84 -15.99
C ASP A 751 1.79 24.68 -15.48
N ALA A 752 2.10 25.34 -14.37
CA ALA A 752 3.39 25.19 -13.71
C ALA A 752 3.62 23.77 -13.15
N LEU A 753 2.57 23.03 -12.81
CA LEU A 753 2.70 21.66 -12.30
C LEU A 753 3.13 20.68 -13.40
N ALA A 754 2.66 20.88 -14.64
CA ALA A 754 3.10 20.10 -15.80
C ALA A 754 4.61 20.26 -16.09
N VAL A 755 5.17 21.45 -15.87
CA VAL A 755 6.62 21.68 -15.96
C VAL A 755 7.36 20.90 -14.89
N MET A 756 6.90 20.93 -13.64
CA MET A 756 7.52 20.22 -12.52
C MET A 756 7.53 18.70 -12.72
N THR A 757 6.43 18.15 -13.26
CA THR A 757 6.27 16.72 -13.51
C THR A 757 6.90 16.25 -14.83
N GLN A 758 7.58 17.16 -15.55
CA GLN A 758 8.22 16.91 -16.84
C GLN A 758 7.23 16.48 -17.96
N ASP A 759 5.93 16.78 -17.81
CA ASP A 759 4.91 16.62 -18.86
C ASP A 759 4.91 17.85 -19.80
N TYR A 760 5.92 17.91 -20.66
CA TYR A 760 6.05 18.99 -21.63
C TYR A 760 4.94 18.99 -22.69
N GLY A 761 4.33 17.84 -22.97
CA GLY A 761 3.28 17.72 -24.00
C GLY A 761 2.05 18.55 -23.64
N THR A 762 1.53 18.34 -22.43
CA THR A 762 0.37 19.09 -21.91
C THR A 762 0.70 20.57 -21.75
N TYR A 763 1.90 20.89 -21.26
CA TYR A 763 2.34 22.26 -21.05
C TYR A 763 2.35 23.09 -22.35
N TRP A 764 2.99 22.58 -23.42
CA TRP A 764 3.06 23.28 -24.70
C TRP A 764 1.69 23.40 -25.37
N PHE A 765 0.84 22.39 -25.23
CA PHE A 765 -0.52 22.42 -25.75
C PHE A 765 -1.35 23.55 -25.13
N LYS A 766 -1.31 23.70 -23.80
CA LYS A 766 -2.03 24.79 -23.10
C LYS A 766 -1.45 26.18 -23.46
N LEU A 767 -0.13 26.29 -23.55
CA LEU A 767 0.55 27.52 -24.00
C LEU A 767 0.13 27.96 -25.41
N MET A 768 -0.08 27.02 -26.33
CA MET A 768 -0.53 27.33 -27.69
C MET A 768 -1.86 28.08 -27.68
N PHE A 769 -2.81 27.70 -26.82
CA PHE A 769 -4.09 28.39 -26.71
C PHE A 769 -3.94 29.84 -26.22
N LEU A 770 -3.06 30.10 -25.24
CA LEU A 770 -2.76 31.47 -24.80
C LEU A 770 -2.22 32.32 -25.94
N LEU A 771 -1.31 31.76 -26.75
CA LEU A 771 -0.76 32.45 -27.92
C LEU A 771 -1.85 32.75 -28.95
N VAL A 772 -2.76 31.80 -29.20
CA VAL A 772 -3.90 31.99 -30.12
C VAL A 772 -4.82 33.10 -29.61
N ILE A 773 -5.16 33.11 -28.32
CA ILE A 773 -5.98 34.17 -27.70
C ILE A 773 -5.32 35.54 -27.87
N ALA A 774 -4.01 35.63 -27.61
CA ALA A 774 -3.27 36.88 -27.80
C ALA A 774 -3.34 37.34 -29.26
N ILE A 775 -3.01 36.48 -30.24
CA ILE A 775 -3.03 36.84 -31.67
C ILE A 775 -4.43 37.30 -32.11
N VAL A 776 -5.46 36.54 -31.75
CA VAL A 776 -6.85 36.83 -32.13
C VAL A 776 -7.30 38.18 -31.55
N THR A 777 -7.04 38.44 -30.27
CA THR A 777 -7.46 39.68 -29.61
C THR A 777 -6.72 40.92 -30.15
N TYR A 778 -5.42 40.82 -30.40
CA TYR A 778 -4.66 41.90 -31.05
C TYR A 778 -5.15 42.20 -32.49
N VAL A 779 -5.40 41.14 -33.28
CA VAL A 779 -5.86 41.29 -34.67
C VAL A 779 -7.29 41.86 -34.72
N LEU A 780 -8.20 41.34 -33.91
CA LEU A 780 -9.57 41.84 -33.81
C LEU A 780 -9.60 43.30 -33.36
N GLY A 781 -8.78 43.68 -32.37
CA GLY A 781 -8.68 45.06 -31.90
C GLY A 781 -8.22 46.01 -33.00
N GLY A 782 -7.21 45.61 -33.78
CA GLY A 782 -6.73 46.39 -34.93
C GLY A 782 -7.77 46.53 -36.05
N ILE A 783 -8.55 45.48 -36.34
CA ILE A 783 -9.62 45.52 -37.36
C ILE A 783 -10.78 46.40 -36.92
N ASP A 784 -11.19 46.29 -35.66
CA ASP A 784 -12.31 47.05 -35.09
C ASP A 784 -12.00 48.54 -35.12
N PHE A 785 -10.82 48.94 -34.63
CA PHE A 785 -10.37 50.33 -34.64
C PHE A 785 -10.30 50.93 -36.06
N LYS A 786 -10.01 50.11 -37.08
CA LYS A 786 -9.95 50.57 -38.48
C LYS A 786 -11.33 50.98 -39.01
N LYS A 787 -12.39 50.27 -38.62
CA LYS A 787 -13.76 50.48 -39.13
C LYS A 787 -14.57 51.44 -38.27
N LYS A 788 -14.05 51.81 -37.11
CA LYS A 788 -14.73 52.61 -36.09
C LYS A 788 -14.80 54.10 -36.45
N ASP A 789 -15.97 54.68 -36.18
CA ASP A 789 -16.17 56.13 -36.22
C ASP A 789 -15.58 56.77 -34.96
N LEU A 790 -14.64 57.69 -35.17
CA LEU A 790 -13.95 58.39 -34.10
C LEU A 790 -14.63 59.76 -33.93
N PRO A 791 -15.13 60.10 -32.73
CA PRO A 791 -15.53 61.47 -32.41
C PRO A 791 -14.24 62.31 -32.25
N LEU A 792 -13.67 62.76 -33.37
CA LEU A 792 -12.46 63.58 -33.41
C LEU A 792 -12.79 65.06 -33.50
#